data_AF-A0A158PJ16-F1
#
_entry.id   AF-A0A158PJ16-F1
#
_cell.length_a   1.000
_cell.length_b   1.000
_cell.length_c   1.000
_cell.angle_alpha   90.00
_cell.angle_beta   90.00
_cell.angle_gamma   90.00
#
_symmetry.space_group_name_H-M   'P 1'
#
loop_
_entity.id
_entity.type
_entity.pdbx_description
1 polymer ?
#
loop_
_entity_poly.entity_id
_entity_poly.type
_entity_poly.pdbx_seq_one_letter_code
_entity_poly.pdbx_strand_id
1 'polypeptide(L)'
;MTNKRRFGDQNYVKIKKSCIKKGHLFVDTLFPPTNASLFLEQGRSSDIVWKRPAELHDDPHLFVEGASPNDVTQGILGNCWFVSACSALTHNQHLLNRVIPDALAQEWDPKNQYAGVFRFRFWRFGRWVEVVIDDLLPTRDGKLLFARSKTPNEFWSALLEKAFAKLYGCYENLVGGHLSDALQDVSGGVAETVNVAKFLLNGEAASSHLLFNNLKEAFDNEALIVAAIAAKTKDEIEQTLDCGLVKGHAYAVTAVRYVELDAKSNSFSSLFGQHARIRMIRLQNPWGEKEWNGPWSDNSKEWEQVTESQKTSLGITVDEDGEFWMPWNSFIRYFTDISLCQMFNTSIFSRSKRYHEEIFYGEWTTNGAKSGAPNDFAGGCLNFSATFCNNPQYLFNVSEPGEVMLALTQKEPNEGVKRRDPYVTIGIHVMKVEENRVHRVHQVRNVYECPLSLSTVKQNFKAMAPAGTSDYASARSVFLHLRDVPAGRYIALPTTFAPREESVFMLRIYSEHKIYPRVLMKHAPSKGVFGCGQPTSITRITIIAAFLDQIKEVNAYCILQTGNDKVRTSSVKGRNQVSWNEQFIFHRLKKRTSCFRASASRNFSLELWDDCLLTRDKLISRTSFTAPVDNDTREVQLKLTDTYGKSVGNLRLILATFDDPMYL
;
A
#
# COMPACT_ATOMS: atom_id res chain seq x y z
N MET A 1 -1.73 -25.68 -0.23
CA MET A 1 -0.43 -26.07 -0.82
C MET A 1 0.48 -24.86 -0.78
N THR A 2 1.51 -24.85 0.06
CA THR A 2 2.38 -23.68 0.24
C THR A 2 3.23 -23.47 -1.01
N ASN A 3 2.92 -22.41 -1.75
CA ASN A 3 3.60 -21.97 -2.97
C ASN A 3 4.99 -21.39 -2.63
N LYS A 4 5.87 -22.26 -2.14
CA LYS A 4 7.19 -21.92 -1.62
C LYS A 4 8.23 -21.97 -2.73
N ARG A 5 8.88 -20.84 -3.01
CA ARG A 5 10.01 -20.78 -3.93
C ARG A 5 11.29 -21.10 -3.16
N ARG A 6 12.23 -21.84 -3.78
CA ARG A 6 13.57 -22.08 -3.24
C ARG A 6 14.55 -21.22 -4.01
N PHE A 7 15.36 -20.44 -3.31
CA PHE A 7 16.38 -19.63 -3.95
C PHE A 7 17.52 -20.54 -4.45
N GLY A 8 17.92 -20.35 -5.71
CA GLY A 8 18.95 -21.17 -6.36
C GLY A 8 18.63 -22.67 -6.41
N ASP A 9 17.34 -23.04 -6.37
CA ASP A 9 16.84 -24.43 -6.33
C ASP A 9 17.41 -25.29 -5.18
N GLN A 10 18.01 -24.67 -4.17
CA GLN A 10 18.57 -25.36 -3.01
C GLN A 10 17.47 -25.87 -2.07
N ASN A 11 17.54 -27.13 -1.69
CA ASN A 11 16.61 -27.76 -0.74
C ASN A 11 17.34 -28.08 0.57
N TYR A 12 17.02 -27.31 1.61
CA TYR A 12 17.59 -27.46 2.96
C TYR A 12 17.63 -28.91 3.45
N VAL A 13 16.51 -29.63 3.39
CA VAL A 13 16.39 -30.99 3.92
C VAL A 13 17.29 -31.97 3.16
N LYS A 14 17.35 -31.84 1.83
CA LYS A 14 18.22 -32.68 1.00
C LYS A 14 19.70 -32.39 1.24
N ILE A 15 20.06 -31.10 1.35
CA ILE A 15 21.43 -30.65 1.62
C ILE A 15 21.88 -31.16 2.99
N LYS A 16 21.13 -30.88 4.06
CA LYS A 16 21.43 -31.34 5.43
C LYS A 16 21.63 -32.86 5.48
N LYS A 17 20.70 -33.63 4.90
CA LYS A 17 20.81 -35.10 4.86
C LYS A 17 22.06 -35.59 4.11
N SER A 18 22.42 -34.93 3.01
CA SER A 18 23.63 -35.27 2.24
C SER A 18 24.90 -34.97 3.01
N CYS A 19 24.99 -33.81 3.66
CA CYS A 19 26.13 -33.41 4.49
C CYS A 19 26.32 -34.37 5.66
N ILE A 20 25.26 -34.71 6.40
CA ILE A 20 25.29 -35.70 7.48
C ILE A 20 25.77 -37.06 6.97
N LYS A 21 25.20 -37.56 5.87
CA LYS A 21 25.58 -38.87 5.30
C LYS A 21 27.06 -38.93 4.91
N LYS A 22 27.62 -37.83 4.42
CA LYS A 22 29.00 -37.74 3.93
C LYS A 22 29.99 -37.24 4.99
N GLY A 23 29.54 -36.89 6.19
CA GLY A 23 30.41 -36.43 7.28
C GLY A 23 31.17 -35.12 7.01
N HIS A 24 30.61 -34.19 6.23
CA HIS A 24 31.21 -32.87 6.00
C HIS A 24 30.19 -31.76 6.24
N LEU A 25 30.69 -30.58 6.63
CA LEU A 25 29.87 -29.38 6.78
C LEU A 25 29.53 -28.77 5.43
N PHE A 26 28.32 -28.21 5.33
CA PHE A 26 27.88 -27.54 4.11
C PHE A 26 28.75 -26.32 3.82
N VAL A 27 29.08 -26.14 2.54
CA VAL A 27 29.71 -24.94 1.99
C VAL A 27 28.86 -24.51 0.80
N ASP A 28 28.37 -23.29 0.84
CA ASP A 28 27.40 -22.75 -0.10
C ASP A 28 28.08 -22.22 -1.35
N THR A 29 28.07 -23.02 -2.40
CA THR A 29 28.69 -22.66 -3.68
C THR A 29 27.97 -21.53 -4.40
N LEU A 30 26.71 -21.22 -4.05
CA LEU A 30 25.97 -20.09 -4.61
C LEU A 30 26.28 -18.76 -3.91
N PHE A 31 26.89 -18.83 -2.72
CA PHE A 31 27.31 -17.65 -1.95
C PHE A 31 28.64 -17.96 -1.24
N PRO A 32 29.73 -18.10 -2.02
CA PRO A 32 30.98 -18.66 -1.52
C PRO A 32 31.63 -17.76 -0.45
N PRO A 33 32.35 -18.32 0.53
CA PRO A 33 33.04 -17.57 1.59
C PRO A 33 34.29 -16.86 1.06
N THR A 34 34.09 -15.90 0.16
CA THR A 34 35.13 -15.17 -0.56
C THR A 34 34.70 -13.71 -0.74
N ASN A 35 35.61 -12.87 -1.24
CA ASN A 35 35.34 -11.47 -1.54
C ASN A 35 34.21 -11.29 -2.58
N ALA A 36 33.89 -12.32 -3.35
CA ALA A 36 32.71 -12.30 -4.20
C ALA A 36 31.42 -12.14 -3.39
N SER A 37 31.27 -12.74 -2.22
CA SER A 37 30.03 -12.58 -1.44
C SER A 37 29.99 -11.28 -0.65
N LEU A 38 31.13 -10.60 -0.51
CA LEU A 38 31.25 -9.35 0.22
C LEU A 38 31.02 -8.14 -0.68
N PHE A 39 31.68 -8.11 -1.84
CA PHE A 39 31.84 -6.91 -2.64
C PHE A 39 31.26 -7.05 -4.05
N LEU A 40 30.88 -5.91 -4.61
CA LEU A 40 30.52 -5.76 -6.02
C LEU A 40 31.73 -6.03 -6.92
N GLU A 41 32.89 -5.47 -6.56
CA GLU A 41 34.14 -5.61 -7.30
C GLU A 41 35.09 -6.61 -6.65
N GLN A 42 35.65 -7.54 -7.44
CA GLN A 42 36.48 -8.64 -6.95
C GLN A 42 37.91 -8.24 -6.54
N GLY A 43 38.36 -7.02 -6.89
CA GLY A 43 39.74 -6.56 -6.69
C GLY A 43 40.07 -6.01 -5.30
N ARG A 44 39.09 -5.90 -4.39
CA ARG A 44 39.36 -5.45 -3.02
C ARG A 44 40.12 -6.53 -2.26
N SER A 45 41.39 -6.28 -1.98
CA SER A 45 42.14 -7.06 -0.99
C SER A 45 41.59 -6.73 0.40
N SER A 46 41.19 -7.74 1.15
CA SER A 46 40.66 -7.58 2.49
C SER A 46 41.23 -8.66 3.38
N ASP A 47 41.66 -8.26 4.57
CA ASP A 47 42.07 -9.07 5.72
C ASP A 47 40.89 -9.86 6.36
N ILE A 48 39.84 -10.12 5.58
CA ILE A 48 38.61 -10.74 6.05
C ILE A 48 38.73 -12.26 5.98
N VAL A 49 38.49 -12.92 7.10
CA VAL A 49 38.50 -14.37 7.22
C VAL A 49 37.08 -14.85 7.52
N TRP A 50 36.65 -15.89 6.81
CA TRP A 50 35.34 -16.50 7.04
C TRP A 50 35.48 -17.60 8.09
N LYS A 51 34.73 -17.48 9.20
CA LYS A 51 34.75 -18.43 10.32
C LYS A 51 33.35 -18.89 10.67
N ARG A 52 33.19 -20.14 11.12
CA ARG A 52 31.93 -20.63 11.67
C ARG A 52 31.76 -20.19 13.13
N PRO A 53 30.52 -20.11 13.65
CA PRO A 53 30.27 -19.83 15.06
C PRO A 53 31.06 -20.70 16.04
N ALA A 54 31.22 -21.99 15.76
CA ALA A 54 32.00 -22.92 16.59
C ALA A 54 33.53 -22.64 16.59
N GLU A 55 34.02 -21.77 15.70
CA GLU A 55 35.42 -21.28 15.69
C GLU A 55 35.56 -19.94 16.42
N LEU A 56 34.45 -19.32 16.82
CA LEU A 56 34.37 -18.01 17.48
C LEU A 56 33.98 -18.15 18.96
N HIS A 57 33.15 -19.16 19.28
CA HIS A 57 32.68 -19.43 20.63
C HIS A 57 32.52 -20.94 20.85
N ASP A 58 32.79 -21.42 22.07
CA ASP A 58 32.76 -22.85 22.41
C ASP A 58 31.34 -23.43 22.49
N ASP A 59 30.36 -22.59 22.77
CA ASP A 59 28.94 -22.95 22.91
C ASP A 59 28.05 -22.04 22.06
N PRO A 60 28.08 -22.15 20.71
CA PRO A 60 27.29 -21.30 19.83
C PRO A 60 25.81 -21.71 19.84
N HIS A 61 24.92 -20.72 19.86
CA HIS A 61 23.47 -20.91 19.78
C HIS A 61 22.85 -20.05 18.68
N LEU A 62 21.72 -20.51 18.16
CA LEU A 62 20.89 -19.72 17.27
C LEU A 62 20.14 -18.69 18.10
N PHE A 63 19.53 -19.11 19.21
CA PHE A 63 18.89 -18.22 20.19
C PHE A 63 19.32 -18.60 21.60
N VAL A 64 19.58 -17.62 22.46
CA VAL A 64 19.91 -17.86 23.87
C VAL A 64 18.70 -17.65 24.77
N GLU A 65 18.04 -16.50 24.69
CA GLU A 65 16.87 -16.14 25.51
C GLU A 65 15.62 -15.80 24.66
N GLY A 66 15.54 -16.41 23.48
CA GLY A 66 14.58 -15.99 22.45
C GLY A 66 15.18 -14.89 21.58
N ALA A 67 14.33 -14.18 20.82
CA ALA A 67 14.78 -13.07 19.99
C ALA A 67 14.36 -11.74 20.61
N SER A 68 15.33 -10.87 20.82
CA SER A 68 15.18 -9.54 21.37
C SER A 68 15.68 -8.49 20.37
N PRO A 69 15.15 -7.26 20.40
CA PRO A 69 15.74 -6.13 19.66
C PRO A 69 17.26 -6.01 19.88
N ASN A 70 17.75 -6.31 21.09
CA ASN A 70 19.16 -6.15 21.47
C ASN A 70 20.10 -7.18 20.80
N ASP A 71 19.55 -8.22 20.18
CA ASP A 71 20.34 -9.23 19.47
C ASP A 71 20.73 -8.79 18.05
N VAL A 72 20.22 -7.63 17.62
CA VAL A 72 20.37 -7.11 16.27
C VAL A 72 21.14 -5.79 16.29
N THR A 73 22.45 -5.88 16.52
CA THR A 73 23.36 -4.73 16.46
C THR A 73 24.01 -4.63 15.08
N GLN A 74 23.96 -3.45 14.46
CA GLN A 74 24.59 -3.16 13.16
C GLN A 74 26.12 -3.26 13.27
N GLY A 75 26.74 -3.88 12.27
CA GLY A 75 28.19 -3.87 12.11
C GLY A 75 28.69 -2.68 11.29
N ILE A 76 29.76 -2.89 10.51
CA ILE A 76 30.38 -1.82 9.70
C ILE A 76 29.60 -1.47 8.42
N LEU A 77 28.50 -2.17 8.14
CA LEU A 77 27.73 -2.03 6.91
C LEU A 77 26.61 -1.01 7.10
N GLY A 78 26.43 -0.08 6.16
CA GLY A 78 25.34 0.90 6.18
C GLY A 78 23.97 0.31 5.81
N ASN A 79 23.55 -0.75 6.48
CA ASN A 79 22.30 -1.49 6.23
C ASN A 79 21.27 -1.36 7.37
N CYS A 80 21.30 -0.25 8.11
CA CYS A 80 20.38 0.06 9.21
C CYS A 80 18.90 -0.21 8.85
N TRP A 81 18.50 0.07 7.61
CA TRP A 81 17.15 -0.21 7.10
C TRP A 81 16.70 -1.67 7.27
N PHE A 82 17.61 -2.63 7.13
CA PHE A 82 17.34 -4.05 7.34
C PHE A 82 17.47 -4.45 8.81
N VAL A 83 18.50 -3.96 9.50
CA VAL A 83 18.76 -4.25 10.92
C VAL A 83 17.60 -3.77 11.79
N SER A 84 17.11 -2.53 11.60
CA SER A 84 15.95 -2.01 12.32
C SER A 84 14.66 -2.79 12.01
N ALA A 85 14.51 -3.30 10.78
CA ALA A 85 13.36 -4.14 10.44
C ALA A 85 13.43 -5.51 11.13
N CYS A 86 14.63 -6.08 11.29
CA CYS A 86 14.85 -7.31 12.06
C CYS A 86 14.61 -7.09 13.56
N SER A 87 15.02 -5.95 14.11
CA SER A 87 14.67 -5.57 15.47
C SER A 87 13.14 -5.46 15.65
N ALA A 88 12.44 -4.74 14.77
CA ALA A 88 10.99 -4.65 14.81
C ALA A 88 10.29 -6.02 14.70
N LEU A 89 10.85 -6.95 13.92
CA LEU A 89 10.35 -8.32 13.75
C LEU A 89 10.30 -9.11 15.06
N THR A 90 11.20 -8.84 16.02
CA THR A 90 11.30 -9.59 17.29
C THR A 90 10.02 -9.47 18.13
N HIS A 91 9.28 -8.36 17.99
CA HIS A 91 7.98 -8.17 18.65
C HIS A 91 6.85 -9.01 18.06
N ASN A 92 7.02 -9.57 16.85
CA ASN A 92 6.03 -10.44 16.22
C ASN A 92 6.59 -11.87 16.06
N GLN A 93 6.38 -12.70 17.09
CA GLN A 93 6.84 -14.08 17.11
C GLN A 93 6.28 -14.92 15.95
N HIS A 94 5.05 -14.62 15.48
CA HIS A 94 4.46 -15.34 14.36
C HIS A 94 5.23 -15.09 13.05
N LEU A 95 5.55 -13.83 12.76
CA LEU A 95 6.35 -13.45 11.60
C LEU A 95 7.80 -13.93 11.76
N LEU A 96 8.39 -13.83 12.96
CA LEU A 96 9.72 -14.36 13.23
C LEU A 96 9.81 -15.85 12.92
N ASN A 97 8.84 -16.66 13.39
CA ASN A 97 8.77 -18.09 13.08
C ASN A 97 8.55 -18.38 11.59
N ARG A 98 8.02 -17.41 10.83
CA ARG A 98 7.87 -17.50 9.38
C ARG A 98 9.19 -17.23 8.66
N VAL A 99 9.97 -16.26 9.14
CA VAL A 99 11.30 -15.90 8.63
C VAL A 99 12.36 -16.95 9.02
N ILE A 100 12.32 -17.46 10.24
CA ILE A 100 13.25 -18.44 10.80
C ILE A 100 12.48 -19.75 11.09
N PRO A 101 12.14 -20.53 10.04
CA PRO A 101 11.29 -21.70 10.19
C PRO A 101 11.99 -22.83 10.92
N ASP A 102 11.27 -23.51 11.82
CA ASP A 102 11.77 -24.68 12.55
C ASP A 102 13.09 -24.38 13.28
N ALA A 103 13.21 -23.19 13.90
CA ALA A 103 14.41 -22.70 14.58
C ALA A 103 15.06 -23.75 15.49
N LEU A 104 14.27 -24.43 16.32
CA LEU A 104 14.75 -25.49 17.22
C LEU A 104 15.45 -26.65 16.51
N ALA A 105 15.12 -26.94 15.25
CA ALA A 105 15.77 -28.00 14.46
C ALA A 105 17.04 -27.52 13.73
N GLN A 106 17.26 -26.20 13.71
CA GLN A 106 18.46 -25.55 13.17
C GLN A 106 19.49 -25.24 14.26
N GLU A 107 19.07 -25.22 15.52
CA GLU A 107 19.92 -25.01 16.70
C GLU A 107 21.10 -26.00 16.75
N TRP A 108 22.23 -25.56 17.33
CA TRP A 108 23.44 -26.33 17.62
C TRP A 108 23.24 -27.36 18.76
N ASP A 109 22.05 -27.95 18.89
CA ASP A 109 21.77 -29.06 19.79
C ASP A 109 22.45 -30.35 19.25
N PRO A 110 23.20 -31.10 20.09
CA PRO A 110 23.75 -32.41 19.72
C PRO A 110 22.74 -33.38 19.09
N LYS A 111 21.45 -33.29 19.44
CA LYS A 111 20.36 -34.10 18.90
C LYS A 111 20.02 -33.75 17.44
N ASN A 112 20.31 -32.53 16.98
CA ASN A 112 19.91 -32.02 15.68
C ASN A 112 20.86 -32.40 14.53
N GLN A 113 21.96 -33.10 14.83
CA GLN A 113 23.02 -33.47 13.88
C GLN A 113 23.49 -32.26 13.06
N TYR A 114 24.25 -31.37 13.70
CA TYR A 114 24.82 -30.19 13.07
C TYR A 114 25.56 -30.54 11.77
N ALA A 115 25.30 -29.75 10.72
CA ALA A 115 25.89 -29.93 9.39
C ALA A 115 26.29 -28.59 8.75
N GLY A 116 26.36 -27.50 9.53
CA GLY A 116 26.75 -26.18 9.05
C GLY A 116 25.79 -25.60 8.00
N VAL A 117 24.50 -25.92 8.06
CA VAL A 117 23.48 -25.49 7.09
C VAL A 117 22.26 -24.92 7.81
N PHE A 118 21.83 -23.75 7.36
CA PHE A 118 20.70 -22.99 7.90
C PHE A 118 19.77 -22.56 6.77
N ARG A 119 18.54 -22.18 7.13
CA ARG A 119 17.54 -21.66 6.20
C ARG A 119 16.73 -20.53 6.82
N PHE A 120 16.43 -19.58 5.96
CA PHE A 120 15.60 -18.42 6.26
C PHE A 120 14.55 -18.25 5.16
N ARG A 121 13.51 -17.47 5.43
CA ARG A 121 12.49 -17.15 4.44
C ARG A 121 12.28 -15.65 4.38
N PHE A 122 12.26 -15.14 3.15
CA PHE A 122 11.91 -13.76 2.87
C PHE A 122 10.72 -13.74 1.91
N TRP A 123 9.80 -12.82 2.12
CA TRP A 123 8.71 -12.58 1.18
C TRP A 123 9.23 -11.79 -0.01
N ARG A 124 8.94 -12.26 -1.22
CA ARG A 124 9.28 -11.60 -2.47
C ARG A 124 8.12 -11.70 -3.43
N PHE A 125 7.55 -10.56 -3.78
CA PHE A 125 6.58 -10.42 -4.87
C PHE A 125 5.42 -11.43 -4.79
N GLY A 126 4.81 -11.54 -3.61
CA GLY A 126 3.67 -12.43 -3.34
C GLY A 126 4.01 -13.86 -2.93
N ARG A 127 5.29 -14.21 -2.80
CA ARG A 127 5.71 -15.58 -2.41
C ARG A 127 6.80 -15.57 -1.35
N TRP A 128 6.77 -16.55 -0.46
CA TRP A 128 7.89 -16.79 0.45
C TRP A 128 8.98 -17.59 -0.26
N VAL A 129 10.20 -17.09 -0.12
CA VAL A 129 11.41 -17.61 -0.75
C VAL A 129 12.29 -18.18 0.34
N GLU A 130 12.56 -19.47 0.30
CA GLU A 130 13.54 -20.10 1.20
C GLU A 130 14.95 -19.89 0.66
N VAL A 131 15.78 -19.29 1.49
CA VAL A 131 17.21 -19.08 1.25
C VAL A 131 17.97 -19.99 2.19
N VAL A 132 18.76 -20.89 1.62
CA VAL A 132 19.65 -21.80 2.36
C VAL A 132 21.03 -21.18 2.38
N ILE A 133 21.72 -21.23 3.51
CA ILE A 133 23.10 -20.76 3.66
C ILE A 133 23.91 -21.76 4.48
N ASP A 134 25.24 -21.70 4.36
CA ASP A 134 26.12 -22.21 5.41
C ASP A 134 26.32 -21.17 6.52
N ASP A 135 26.98 -21.53 7.62
CA ASP A 135 27.26 -20.64 8.76
C ASP A 135 28.67 -20.02 8.77
N LEU A 136 29.38 -19.97 7.64
CA LEU A 136 30.62 -19.20 7.55
C LEU A 136 30.30 -17.71 7.59
N LEU A 137 30.82 -16.97 8.57
CA LEU A 137 30.56 -15.54 8.75
C LEU A 137 31.83 -14.71 8.51
N PRO A 138 31.72 -13.51 7.89
CA PRO A 138 32.86 -12.62 7.69
C PRO A 138 33.39 -12.05 9.01
N THR A 139 34.70 -12.24 9.26
CA THR A 139 35.37 -11.77 10.48
C THR A 139 36.65 -11.02 10.18
N ARG A 140 37.04 -10.16 11.12
CA ARG A 140 38.37 -9.54 11.22
C ARG A 140 38.81 -9.63 12.67
N ASP A 141 40.04 -10.08 12.89
CA ASP A 141 40.62 -10.27 14.23
C ASP A 141 39.74 -11.11 15.17
N GLY A 142 39.06 -12.13 14.63
CA GLY A 142 38.16 -13.01 15.38
C GLY A 142 36.83 -12.37 15.78
N LYS A 143 36.49 -11.18 15.28
CA LYS A 143 35.20 -10.50 15.53
C LYS A 143 34.36 -10.44 14.27
N LEU A 144 33.03 -10.56 14.43
CA LEU A 144 32.06 -10.39 13.34
C LEU A 144 32.10 -8.95 12.79
N LEU A 145 32.13 -8.83 11.46
CA LEU A 145 32.16 -7.53 10.78
C LEU A 145 30.78 -6.89 10.66
N PHE A 146 29.75 -7.70 10.42
CA PHE A 146 28.40 -7.23 10.13
C PHE A 146 27.47 -7.42 11.33
N ALA A 147 26.18 -7.69 11.12
CA ALA A 147 25.21 -7.81 12.20
C ALA A 147 25.64 -8.84 13.26
N ARG A 148 25.42 -8.51 14.54
CA ARG A 148 25.78 -9.36 15.68
C ARG A 148 24.86 -9.13 16.87
N SER A 149 24.77 -10.12 17.76
CA SER A 149 24.14 -9.96 19.07
C SER A 149 25.11 -9.33 20.06
N LYS A 150 24.56 -8.66 21.09
CA LYS A 150 25.34 -8.28 22.28
C LYS A 150 25.73 -9.51 23.10
N THR A 151 24.94 -10.57 23.01
CA THR A 151 25.22 -11.88 23.59
C THR A 151 26.25 -12.61 22.71
N PRO A 152 27.49 -12.84 23.17
CA PRO A 152 28.60 -13.27 22.31
C PRO A 152 28.43 -14.62 21.62
N ASN A 153 27.56 -15.47 22.16
CA ASN A 153 27.31 -16.82 21.68
C ASN A 153 26.01 -16.99 20.88
N GLU A 154 25.34 -15.88 20.52
CA GLU A 154 24.09 -15.89 19.76
C GLU A 154 24.28 -15.41 18.32
N PHE A 155 23.81 -16.18 17.34
CA PHE A 155 24.18 -16.00 15.93
C PHE A 155 23.00 -15.85 14.94
N TRP A 156 21.74 -15.84 15.38
CA TRP A 156 20.61 -15.76 14.45
C TRP A 156 20.62 -14.49 13.57
N SER A 157 20.97 -13.32 14.14
CA SER A 157 20.95 -12.05 13.42
C SER A 157 22.03 -11.99 12.33
N ALA A 158 23.24 -12.45 12.64
CA ALA A 158 24.35 -12.57 11.69
C ALA A 158 24.02 -13.53 10.53
N LEU A 159 23.42 -14.68 10.83
CA LEU A 159 23.02 -15.66 9.82
C LEU A 159 21.83 -15.18 8.97
N LEU A 160 20.87 -14.49 9.59
CA LEU A 160 19.74 -13.90 8.88
C LEU A 160 20.21 -12.83 7.89
N GLU A 161 21.11 -11.94 8.32
CA GLU A 161 21.73 -10.94 7.44
C GLU A 161 22.52 -11.57 6.31
N LYS A 162 23.26 -12.66 6.56
CA LYS A 162 23.93 -13.42 5.49
C LYS A 162 22.95 -13.95 4.44
N ALA A 163 21.83 -14.53 4.88
CA ALA A 163 20.80 -15.03 3.97
C ALA A 163 20.17 -13.88 3.16
N PHE A 164 20.01 -12.71 3.77
CA PHE A 164 19.54 -11.51 3.09
C PHE A 164 20.58 -10.99 2.08
N ALA A 165 21.85 -10.93 2.44
CA ALA A 165 22.96 -10.57 1.54
C ALA A 165 23.02 -11.51 0.33
N LYS A 166 22.82 -12.81 0.53
CA LYS A 166 22.71 -13.79 -0.55
C LYS A 166 21.52 -13.50 -1.48
N LEU A 167 20.36 -13.17 -0.93
CA LEU A 167 19.18 -12.80 -1.71
C LEU A 167 19.40 -11.52 -2.54
N TYR A 168 20.24 -10.62 -2.06
CA TYR A 168 20.65 -9.38 -2.74
C TYR A 168 21.97 -9.51 -3.52
N GLY A 169 22.54 -10.71 -3.61
CA GLY A 169 23.75 -11.03 -4.39
C GLY A 169 25.10 -10.84 -3.68
N CYS A 170 25.23 -9.87 -2.76
CA CYS A 170 26.40 -9.69 -1.89
C CYS A 170 26.09 -8.77 -0.69
N TYR A 171 26.96 -8.75 0.32
CA TYR A 171 26.80 -7.86 1.49
C TYR A 171 26.84 -6.39 1.11
N GLU A 172 27.77 -5.98 0.23
CA GLU A 172 27.87 -4.59 -0.22
C GLU A 172 26.56 -4.13 -0.85
N ASN A 173 25.72 -5.01 -1.42
CA ASN A 173 24.41 -4.67 -1.97
C ASN A 173 23.34 -4.28 -0.93
N LEU A 174 23.60 -4.48 0.35
CA LEU A 174 22.71 -4.05 1.44
C LEU A 174 22.96 -2.61 1.90
N VAL A 175 24.03 -1.95 1.45
CA VAL A 175 24.34 -0.56 1.84
C VAL A 175 23.33 0.41 1.23
N GLY A 176 22.53 1.08 2.06
CA GLY A 176 21.52 2.06 1.62
C GLY A 176 20.33 1.41 0.89
N GLY A 177 19.24 1.18 1.61
CA GLY A 177 17.98 0.69 1.09
C GLY A 177 16.77 1.40 1.71
N HIS A 178 15.58 1.14 1.18
CA HIS A 178 14.35 1.73 1.69
C HIS A 178 13.81 0.93 2.88
N LEU A 179 13.47 1.61 3.98
CA LEU A 179 12.95 0.99 5.20
C LEU A 179 11.75 0.06 4.95
N SER A 180 10.82 0.52 4.09
CA SER A 180 9.62 -0.22 3.70
C SER A 180 9.91 -1.54 3.01
N ASP A 181 11.05 -1.67 2.32
CA ASP A 181 11.42 -2.89 1.60
C ASP A 181 11.82 -4.00 2.54
N ALA A 182 12.64 -3.70 3.56
CA ALA A 182 13.03 -4.70 4.55
C ALA A 182 11.82 -5.17 5.35
N LEU A 183 10.96 -4.25 5.81
CA LEU A 183 9.74 -4.59 6.54
C LEU A 183 8.82 -5.51 5.73
N GLN A 184 8.67 -5.26 4.43
CA GLN A 184 7.90 -6.12 3.56
C GLN A 184 8.57 -7.47 3.32
N ASP A 185 9.90 -7.52 3.18
CA ASP A 185 10.64 -8.78 2.96
C ASP A 185 10.56 -9.71 4.20
N VAL A 186 10.44 -9.17 5.41
CA VAL A 186 10.34 -9.97 6.64
C VAL A 186 8.90 -10.26 7.10
N SER A 187 7.88 -9.59 6.53
CA SER A 187 6.48 -9.78 6.92
C SER A 187 5.56 -10.31 5.83
N GLY A 188 5.82 -9.93 4.57
CA GLY A 188 4.90 -10.08 3.44
C GLY A 188 3.68 -9.15 3.49
N GLY A 189 3.66 -8.18 4.39
CA GLY A 189 2.58 -7.22 4.56
C GLY A 189 2.52 -6.16 3.47
N VAL A 190 1.73 -5.12 3.76
CA VAL A 190 1.62 -3.91 2.94
C VAL A 190 2.44 -2.81 3.61
N ALA A 191 3.44 -2.31 2.89
CA ALA A 191 4.31 -1.27 3.40
C ALA A 191 3.77 0.11 3.02
N GLU A 192 3.78 1.03 3.98
CA GLU A 192 3.43 2.44 3.85
C GLU A 192 4.56 3.28 4.43
N THR A 193 4.90 4.37 3.77
CA THR A 193 5.84 5.37 4.29
C THR A 193 5.11 6.70 4.44
N VAL A 194 5.03 7.20 5.67
CA VAL A 194 4.40 8.46 6.03
C VAL A 194 5.47 9.51 6.28
N ASN A 195 5.42 10.60 5.52
CA ASN A 195 6.21 11.78 5.83
C ASN A 195 5.50 12.61 6.92
N VAL A 196 6.14 12.76 8.08
CA VAL A 196 5.55 13.36 9.29
C VAL A 196 5.14 14.80 9.03
N ALA A 197 6.03 15.62 8.47
CA ALA A 197 5.74 17.03 8.21
C ALA A 197 4.57 17.19 7.23
N LYS A 198 4.58 16.45 6.11
CA LYS A 198 3.49 16.47 5.13
C LYS A 198 2.15 16.04 5.74
N PHE A 199 2.15 15.01 6.58
CA PHE A 199 0.93 14.56 7.25
C PHE A 199 0.36 15.63 8.18
N LEU A 200 1.22 16.34 8.92
CA LEU A 200 0.81 17.38 9.86
C LEU A 200 0.36 18.68 9.17
N LEU A 201 0.90 19.00 7.98
CA LEU A 201 0.52 20.18 7.19
C LEU A 201 -0.91 20.11 6.64
N ASN A 202 -1.53 18.92 6.59
CA ASN A 202 -2.89 18.74 6.09
C ASN A 202 -4.00 19.29 7.03
N GLY A 203 -3.64 20.03 8.08
CA GLY A 203 -4.43 21.22 8.45
C GLY A 203 -5.33 21.14 9.69
N GLU A 204 -5.12 20.22 10.62
CA GLU A 204 -5.85 20.24 11.91
C GLU A 204 -4.94 19.91 13.09
N ALA A 205 -5.14 20.54 14.25
CA ALA A 205 -4.52 20.11 15.52
C ALA A 205 -4.87 18.65 15.86
N ALA A 206 -5.98 18.13 15.30
CA ALA A 206 -6.37 16.73 15.30
C ALA A 206 -5.38 15.81 14.55
N SER A 207 -4.58 16.31 13.61
CA SER A 207 -3.70 15.51 12.75
C SER A 207 -2.57 14.82 13.52
N SER A 208 -1.97 15.49 14.53
CA SER A 208 -0.97 14.85 15.40
C SER A 208 -1.59 13.75 16.26
N HIS A 209 -2.82 13.95 16.73
CA HIS A 209 -3.57 12.94 17.48
C HIS A 209 -3.99 11.76 16.60
N LEU A 210 -4.45 12.04 15.39
CA LEU A 210 -4.80 11.04 14.39
C LEU A 210 -3.58 10.20 13.99
N LEU A 211 -2.42 10.82 13.73
CA LEU A 211 -1.20 10.09 13.40
C LEU A 211 -0.77 9.16 14.55
N PHE A 212 -0.79 9.65 15.79
CA PHE A 212 -0.50 8.83 16.96
C PHE A 212 -1.44 7.63 17.07
N ASN A 213 -2.75 7.86 16.93
CA ASN A 213 -3.76 6.81 17.03
C ASN A 213 -3.62 5.78 15.92
N ASN A 214 -3.42 6.22 14.68
CA ASN A 214 -3.18 5.33 13.55
C ASN A 214 -1.93 4.47 13.77
N LEU A 215 -0.84 5.06 14.27
CA LEU A 215 0.40 4.35 14.54
C LEU A 215 0.24 3.35 15.68
N LYS A 216 -0.44 3.76 16.76
CA LYS A 216 -0.76 2.90 17.90
C LYS A 216 -1.64 1.73 17.48
N GLU A 217 -2.70 1.98 16.71
CA GLU A 217 -3.59 0.94 16.19
C GLU A 217 -2.84 -0.02 15.27
N ALA A 218 -1.96 0.49 14.40
CA ALA A 218 -1.10 -0.35 13.57
C ALA A 218 -0.20 -1.25 14.43
N PHE A 219 0.48 -0.68 15.43
CA PHE A 219 1.37 -1.40 16.34
C PHE A 219 0.61 -2.47 17.15
N ASP A 220 -0.56 -2.13 17.69
CA ASP A 220 -1.39 -3.06 18.47
C ASP A 220 -1.96 -4.19 17.60
N ASN A 221 -2.12 -3.95 16.29
CA ASN A 221 -2.43 -4.98 15.29
C ASN A 221 -1.15 -5.66 14.73
N GLU A 222 -0.07 -5.63 15.50
CA GLU A 222 1.21 -6.30 15.24
C GLU A 222 1.92 -5.86 13.95
N ALA A 223 1.67 -4.64 13.47
CA ALA A 223 2.44 -4.07 12.36
C ALA A 223 3.90 -3.86 12.75
N LEU A 224 4.81 -4.09 11.82
CA LEU A 224 6.23 -3.77 12.01
C LEU A 224 6.46 -2.31 11.65
N ILE A 225 7.15 -1.56 12.51
CA ILE A 225 7.28 -0.10 12.37
C ILE A 225 8.73 0.31 12.58
N VAL A 226 9.23 1.15 11.67
CA VAL A 226 10.55 1.78 11.73
C VAL A 226 10.39 3.27 11.44
N ALA A 227 11.11 4.12 12.16
CA ALA A 227 11.14 5.56 11.96
C ALA A 227 12.55 6.01 11.58
N ALA A 228 12.66 7.13 10.87
CA ALA A 228 13.95 7.71 10.52
C ALA A 228 13.94 9.24 10.58
N ILE A 229 15.16 9.78 10.70
CA ILE A 229 15.45 11.20 10.57
C ILE A 229 16.20 11.39 9.27
N ALA A 230 15.61 12.08 8.30
CA ALA A 230 16.22 12.30 7.00
C ALA A 230 17.49 13.14 7.11
N ALA A 231 18.57 12.68 6.47
CA ALA A 231 19.76 13.49 6.20
C ALA A 231 19.57 14.26 4.90
N LYS A 232 19.96 15.54 4.87
CA LYS A 232 19.87 16.37 3.65
C LYS A 232 21.11 16.25 2.77
N THR A 233 22.26 15.99 3.39
CA THR A 233 23.55 15.85 2.71
C THR A 233 24.20 14.53 3.12
N LYS A 234 25.21 14.10 2.36
CA LYS A 234 25.97 12.89 2.71
C LYS A 234 26.71 13.03 4.05
N ASP A 235 27.17 14.23 4.36
CA ASP A 235 27.89 14.51 5.61
C ASP A 235 26.99 14.48 6.85
N GLU A 236 25.66 14.61 6.65
CA GLU A 236 24.67 14.47 7.72
C GLU A 236 24.27 13.01 7.98
N ILE A 237 24.67 12.06 7.11
CA ILE A 237 24.36 10.64 7.30
C ILE A 237 25.14 10.12 8.51
N GLU A 238 24.44 9.43 9.41
CA GLU A 238 24.98 8.90 10.66
C GLU A 238 25.52 9.98 11.62
N GLN A 239 25.12 11.25 11.41
CA GLN A 239 25.46 12.35 12.31
C GLN A 239 24.62 12.30 13.60
N THR A 240 25.30 12.22 14.75
CA THR A 240 24.66 12.33 16.07
C THR A 240 24.34 13.80 16.41
N LEU A 241 23.11 14.06 16.85
CA LEU A 241 22.60 15.35 17.29
C LEU A 241 22.87 15.56 18.79
N ASP A 242 22.79 16.81 19.26
CA ASP A 242 22.97 17.15 20.68
C ASP A 242 21.97 16.43 21.60
N CYS A 243 20.80 16.06 21.05
CA CYS A 243 19.78 15.30 21.76
C CYS A 243 20.00 13.77 21.76
N GLY A 244 21.15 13.29 21.25
CA GLY A 244 21.53 11.89 21.17
C GLY A 244 21.02 11.14 19.93
N LEU A 245 19.99 11.65 19.25
CA LEU A 245 19.43 11.06 18.03
C LEU A 245 20.40 11.16 16.84
N VAL A 246 20.28 10.25 15.86
CA VAL A 246 21.17 10.12 14.70
C VAL A 246 20.40 10.38 13.41
N LYS A 247 20.94 11.25 12.56
CA LYS A 247 20.40 11.56 11.22
C LYS A 247 20.81 10.52 10.19
N GLY A 248 20.01 10.38 9.14
CA GLY A 248 20.23 9.41 8.06
C GLY A 248 20.15 7.96 8.52
N HIS A 249 19.48 7.72 9.65
CA HIS A 249 19.50 6.44 10.36
C HIS A 249 18.09 5.95 10.70
N ALA A 250 17.95 4.62 10.81
CA ALA A 250 16.69 3.94 11.05
C ALA A 250 16.58 3.51 12.51
N TYR A 251 15.40 3.66 13.09
CA TYR A 251 15.06 3.28 14.46
C TYR A 251 13.87 2.33 14.46
N ALA A 252 13.99 1.17 15.09
CA ALA A 252 12.84 0.29 15.28
C ALA A 252 11.88 0.93 16.29
N VAL A 253 10.57 0.89 16.02
CA VAL A 253 9.57 1.32 17.02
C VAL A 253 9.13 0.10 17.80
N THR A 254 9.41 0.09 19.10
CA THR A 254 9.22 -1.07 19.98
C THR A 254 8.02 -0.93 20.91
N ALA A 255 7.43 0.28 21.02
CA ALA A 255 6.13 0.50 21.67
C ALA A 255 5.49 1.84 21.26
N VAL A 256 4.16 1.89 21.23
CA VAL A 256 3.37 3.13 21.11
C VAL A 256 2.25 3.10 22.15
N ARG A 257 2.27 3.98 23.15
CA ARG A 257 1.41 3.88 24.35
C ARG A 257 0.95 5.22 24.88
N TYR A 258 -0.21 5.20 25.54
CA TYR A 258 -0.55 6.22 26.52
C TYR A 258 0.04 5.79 27.87
N VAL A 259 0.69 6.72 28.56
CA VAL A 259 1.25 6.52 29.90
C VAL A 259 0.46 7.39 30.87
N GLU A 260 0.06 6.82 32.00
CA GLU A 260 -0.75 7.51 33.01
C GLU A 260 0.17 8.21 34.02
N LEU A 261 -0.18 9.43 34.41
CA LEU A 261 0.60 10.26 35.32
C LEU A 261 -0.07 10.25 36.69
N ASP A 262 0.00 9.12 37.38
CA ASP A 262 -0.79 8.80 38.57
C ASP A 262 0.03 8.72 39.88
N ALA A 263 1.36 8.67 39.82
CA ALA A 263 2.20 8.48 41.01
C ALA A 263 2.13 9.61 42.04
N LYS A 264 1.78 10.83 41.62
CA LYS A 264 1.66 12.02 42.49
C LYS A 264 0.21 12.41 42.79
N SER A 265 -0.79 11.65 42.33
CA SER A 265 -2.22 11.97 42.49
C SER A 265 -2.77 11.60 43.87
N ASN A 266 -2.52 12.45 44.87
CA ASN A 266 -3.20 12.43 46.18
C ASN A 266 -4.46 13.33 46.21
N SER A 267 -5.00 13.73 45.03
CA SER A 267 -6.07 14.72 44.95
C SER A 267 -7.45 14.11 44.66
N PHE A 268 -8.50 14.80 45.10
CA PHE A 268 -9.93 14.44 44.99
C PHE A 268 -10.38 14.12 43.53
N SER A 269 -9.56 14.41 42.51
CA SER A 269 -9.76 14.04 41.10
C SER A 269 -9.63 12.55 40.82
N SER A 270 -8.91 11.77 41.64
CA SER A 270 -8.85 10.30 41.51
C SER A 270 -10.21 9.62 41.77
N LEU A 271 -11.15 10.28 42.45
CA LEU A 271 -12.52 9.77 42.68
C LEU A 271 -13.42 9.86 41.44
N PHE A 272 -13.05 10.66 40.44
CA PHE A 272 -13.80 10.84 39.18
C PHE A 272 -13.12 10.16 37.97
N GLY A 273 -12.07 9.37 38.19
CA GLY A 273 -11.45 8.52 37.17
C GLY A 273 -10.74 9.25 36.02
N GLN A 274 -10.36 10.53 36.20
CA GLN A 274 -9.60 11.29 35.19
C GLN A 274 -8.14 11.45 35.62
N HIS A 275 -7.32 10.46 35.26
CA HIS A 275 -5.86 10.59 35.32
C HIS A 275 -5.34 11.33 34.09
N ALA A 276 -4.38 12.23 34.29
CA ALA A 276 -3.67 12.84 33.16
C ALA A 276 -2.85 11.75 32.45
N ARG A 277 -2.90 11.71 31.12
CA ARG A 277 -2.14 10.75 30.30
C ARG A 277 -1.28 11.47 29.28
N ILE A 278 -0.10 10.93 29.03
CA ILE A 278 0.84 11.40 28.01
C ILE A 278 1.00 10.37 26.89
N ARG A 279 1.20 10.85 25.65
CA ARG A 279 1.45 10.01 24.48
C ARG A 279 2.95 9.76 24.36
N MET A 280 3.34 8.50 24.38
CA MET A 280 4.72 8.06 24.41
C MET A 280 4.98 7.07 23.28
N ILE A 281 6.21 7.10 22.78
CA ILE A 281 6.73 6.14 21.81
C ILE A 281 8.09 5.65 22.30
N ARG A 282 8.33 4.35 22.17
CA ARG A 282 9.62 3.71 22.45
C ARG A 282 10.29 3.33 21.15
N LEU A 283 11.56 3.66 21.03
CA LEU A 283 12.37 3.38 19.86
C LEU A 283 13.64 2.65 20.26
N GLN A 284 14.20 1.90 19.33
CA GLN A 284 15.50 1.27 19.49
C GLN A 284 16.44 1.69 18.36
N ASN A 285 17.62 2.17 18.74
CA ASN A 285 18.74 2.39 17.85
C ASN A 285 19.41 1.04 17.53
N PRO A 286 19.48 0.62 16.25
CA PRO A 286 20.11 -0.64 15.86
C PRO A 286 21.64 -0.67 16.09
N TRP A 287 22.27 0.43 16.51
CA TRP A 287 23.67 0.39 16.98
C TRP A 287 23.80 -0.18 18.39
N GLY A 288 22.69 -0.29 19.12
CA GLY A 288 22.69 -0.71 20.52
C GLY A 288 23.35 0.31 21.45
N GLU A 289 23.46 1.56 21.02
CA GLU A 289 24.02 2.70 21.76
C GLU A 289 23.40 4.01 21.24
N LYS A 290 23.73 5.14 21.86
CA LYS A 290 23.26 6.50 21.49
C LYS A 290 21.74 6.65 21.53
N GLU A 291 21.27 6.96 22.74
CA GLU A 291 19.86 7.12 23.09
C GLU A 291 19.45 8.60 23.19
N TRP A 292 18.14 8.82 23.24
CA TRP A 292 17.55 10.12 23.56
C TRP A 292 17.94 10.58 24.97
N ASN A 293 18.51 11.78 25.08
CA ASN A 293 18.96 12.35 26.36
C ASN A 293 18.09 13.50 26.89
N GLY A 294 16.90 13.70 26.31
CA GLY A 294 15.95 14.74 26.72
C GLY A 294 14.91 14.24 27.73
N PRO A 295 13.79 14.97 27.90
CA PRO A 295 12.71 14.56 28.80
C PRO A 295 12.22 13.13 28.51
N TRP A 296 12.03 12.35 29.57
CA TRP A 296 11.67 10.92 29.55
C TRP A 296 12.74 9.97 29.00
N SER A 297 14.01 10.41 28.91
CA SER A 297 15.16 9.49 28.80
C SER A 297 15.20 8.51 29.97
N ASP A 298 16.01 7.48 29.89
CA ASP A 298 16.02 6.38 30.87
C ASP A 298 16.32 6.84 32.31
N ASN A 299 17.18 7.85 32.46
CA ASN A 299 17.54 8.45 33.75
C ASN A 299 16.72 9.72 34.10
N SER A 300 15.66 10.03 33.36
CA SER A 300 14.86 11.24 33.51
C SER A 300 14.01 11.23 34.80
N LYS A 301 13.99 12.36 35.52
CA LYS A 301 13.17 12.52 36.74
C LYS A 301 11.67 12.51 36.45
N GLU A 302 11.27 12.73 35.21
CA GLU A 302 9.89 12.72 34.77
C GLU A 302 9.21 11.37 35.06
N TRP A 303 9.97 10.27 35.06
CA TRP A 303 9.50 8.94 35.46
C TRP A 303 9.02 8.85 36.91
N GLU A 304 9.39 9.76 37.80
CA GLU A 304 8.83 9.85 39.17
C GLU A 304 7.30 10.13 39.19
N GLN A 305 6.72 10.51 38.05
CA GLN A 305 5.29 10.76 37.90
C GLN A 305 4.49 9.49 37.55
N VAL A 306 5.17 8.37 37.30
CA VAL A 306 4.58 7.08 36.90
C VAL A 306 4.80 6.05 38.00
N THR A 307 3.79 5.24 38.29
CA THR A 307 3.88 4.17 39.31
C THR A 307 4.88 3.08 38.93
N GLU A 308 5.55 2.48 39.91
CA GLU A 308 6.52 1.39 39.68
C GLU A 308 5.92 0.17 38.96
N SER A 309 4.64 -0.14 39.22
CA SER A 309 3.91 -1.19 38.50
C SER A 309 3.77 -0.85 37.01
N GLN A 310 3.43 0.39 36.69
CA GLN A 310 3.34 0.83 35.30
C GLN A 310 4.72 0.85 34.63
N LYS A 311 5.78 1.32 35.32
CA LYS A 311 7.16 1.25 34.80
C LYS A 311 7.60 -0.16 34.46
N THR A 312 7.32 -1.11 35.35
CA THR A 312 7.59 -2.54 35.12
C THR A 312 6.82 -3.04 33.90
N SER A 313 5.54 -2.67 33.76
CA SER A 313 4.71 -3.09 32.61
C SER A 313 5.15 -2.47 31.28
N LEU A 314 5.73 -1.26 31.32
CA LEU A 314 6.30 -0.58 30.18
C LEU A 314 7.67 -1.15 29.79
N GLY A 315 8.26 -1.98 30.67
CA GLY A 315 9.60 -2.55 30.46
C GLY A 315 10.67 -1.47 30.43
N ILE A 316 10.59 -0.47 31.31
CA ILE A 316 11.61 0.57 31.41
C ILE A 316 12.85 -0.05 32.06
N THR A 317 13.92 -0.16 31.29
CA THR A 317 15.27 -0.48 31.73
C THR A 317 16.09 0.80 31.82
N VAL A 318 17.17 0.79 32.60
CA VAL A 318 18.13 1.91 32.67
C VAL A 318 19.49 1.32 32.33
N ASP A 319 19.67 1.07 31.04
CA ASP A 319 20.85 0.41 30.48
C ASP A 319 21.19 1.09 29.15
N GLU A 320 22.47 1.22 28.80
CA GLU A 320 22.85 1.73 27.47
C GLU A 320 22.69 0.60 26.44
N ASP A 321 21.43 0.36 26.09
CA ASP A 321 21.05 -0.72 25.19
C ASP A 321 20.60 -0.27 23.81
N GLY A 322 20.45 1.05 23.61
CA GLY A 322 19.96 1.70 22.40
C GLY A 322 18.44 1.88 22.39
N GLU A 323 17.69 1.29 23.33
CA GLU A 323 16.26 1.49 23.50
C GLU A 323 15.98 2.72 24.37
N PHE A 324 14.99 3.52 24.00
CA PHE A 324 14.61 4.70 24.77
C PHE A 324 13.15 5.09 24.53
N TRP A 325 12.55 5.68 25.55
CA TRP A 325 11.25 6.33 25.46
C TRP A 325 11.38 7.81 25.12
N MET A 326 10.41 8.34 24.38
CA MET A 326 10.29 9.78 24.19
C MET A 326 8.83 10.24 24.07
N PRO A 327 8.52 11.51 24.44
CA PRO A 327 7.20 12.08 24.21
C PRO A 327 6.87 12.18 22.73
N TRP A 328 5.61 11.92 22.37
CA TRP A 328 5.13 12.02 20.98
C TRP A 328 5.40 13.39 20.34
N ASN A 329 5.29 14.47 21.11
CA ASN A 329 5.55 15.83 20.63
C ASN A 329 7.03 16.03 20.25
N SER A 330 7.95 15.38 20.96
CA SER A 330 9.37 15.37 20.61
C SER A 330 9.60 14.51 19.37
N PHE A 331 8.95 13.35 19.28
CA PHE A 331 9.05 12.46 18.13
C PHE A 331 8.69 13.17 16.82
N ILE A 332 7.50 13.78 16.74
CA ILE A 332 7.05 14.48 15.52
C ILE A 332 7.85 15.74 15.18
N ARG A 333 8.66 16.25 16.12
CA ARG A 333 9.56 17.39 15.90
C ARG A 333 10.87 16.96 15.24
N TYR A 334 11.38 15.77 15.59
CA TYR A 334 12.68 15.30 15.12
C TYR A 334 12.59 14.30 13.96
N PHE A 335 11.66 13.34 14.04
CA PHE A 335 11.51 12.29 13.04
C PHE A 335 10.77 12.80 11.80
N THR A 336 11.29 12.42 10.63
CA THR A 336 10.78 12.90 9.34
C THR A 336 9.92 11.87 8.65
N ASP A 337 10.25 10.59 8.78
CA ASP A 337 9.62 9.51 8.03
C ASP A 337 9.30 8.34 8.96
N ILE A 338 8.10 7.77 8.79
CA ILE A 338 7.65 6.57 9.47
C ILE A 338 7.33 5.54 8.40
N SER A 339 8.03 4.41 8.39
CA SER A 339 7.70 3.27 7.55
C SER A 339 7.07 2.18 8.39
N LEU A 340 5.89 1.73 8.01
CA LEU A 340 5.20 0.63 8.68
C LEU A 340 4.78 -0.42 7.67
N CYS A 341 4.72 -1.68 8.10
CA CYS A 341 4.22 -2.77 7.30
C CYS A 341 3.11 -3.50 8.05
N GLN A 342 1.89 -3.39 7.51
CA GLN A 342 0.69 -3.92 8.13
C GLN A 342 0.28 -5.26 7.51
N MET A 343 -0.21 -6.15 8.36
CA MET A 343 -0.88 -7.38 7.96
C MET A 343 -2.39 -7.16 8.04
N PHE A 344 -3.03 -6.90 6.90
CA PHE A 344 -4.49 -6.78 6.88
C PHE A 344 -5.14 -8.14 7.16
N ASN A 345 -6.02 -8.16 8.16
CA ASN A 345 -6.75 -9.37 8.51
C ASN A 345 -7.78 -9.72 7.41
N THR A 346 -7.55 -10.83 6.71
CA THR A 346 -8.46 -11.36 5.68
C THR A 346 -9.21 -12.61 6.14
N SER A 347 -8.98 -13.07 7.38
CA SER A 347 -9.55 -14.30 7.93
C SER A 347 -11.04 -14.18 8.18
N ILE A 348 -11.79 -15.23 7.83
CA ILE A 348 -13.25 -15.30 8.02
C ILE A 348 -13.63 -15.44 9.50
N PHE A 349 -12.73 -15.97 10.34
CA PHE A 349 -13.01 -16.34 11.73
C PHE A 349 -12.35 -15.41 12.78
N SER A 350 -11.97 -14.19 12.39
CA SER A 350 -11.35 -13.24 13.32
C SER A 350 -12.36 -12.36 14.05
N ARG A 351 -12.00 -11.90 15.26
CA ARG A 351 -12.75 -10.91 16.04
C ARG A 351 -12.36 -9.46 15.69
N SER A 352 -11.28 -9.25 14.94
CA SER A 352 -10.80 -7.94 14.51
C SER A 352 -11.40 -7.52 13.16
N LYS A 353 -11.31 -6.21 12.82
CA LYS A 353 -11.76 -5.67 11.54
C LYS A 353 -11.19 -6.50 10.39
N ARG A 354 -12.06 -6.88 9.45
CA ARG A 354 -11.72 -7.76 8.33
C ARG A 354 -11.74 -6.98 7.03
N TYR A 355 -10.79 -7.30 6.16
CA TYR A 355 -10.73 -6.81 4.80
C TYR A 355 -10.88 -7.94 3.77
N HIS A 356 -11.48 -7.62 2.64
CA HIS A 356 -11.48 -8.44 1.43
C HIS A 356 -10.27 -8.08 0.58
N GLU A 357 -9.44 -9.07 0.26
CA GLU A 357 -8.22 -8.90 -0.55
C GLU A 357 -8.41 -9.51 -1.94
N GLU A 358 -7.95 -8.77 -2.96
CA GLU A 358 -7.81 -9.26 -4.32
C GLU A 358 -6.42 -8.88 -4.85
N ILE A 359 -5.74 -9.84 -5.50
CA ILE A 359 -4.36 -9.70 -5.97
C ILE A 359 -4.32 -9.85 -7.48
N PHE A 360 -3.72 -8.87 -8.14
CA PHE A 360 -3.46 -8.87 -9.57
C PHE A 360 -1.96 -8.82 -9.85
N TYR A 361 -1.53 -9.59 -10.84
CA TYR A 361 -0.20 -9.44 -11.43
C TYR A 361 -0.36 -8.85 -12.82
N GLY A 362 0.45 -7.85 -13.14
CA GLY A 362 0.41 -7.13 -14.41
C GLY A 362 1.79 -6.65 -14.80
N GLU A 363 1.87 -6.00 -15.95
CA GLU A 363 3.11 -5.50 -16.51
C GLU A 363 2.85 -4.20 -17.27
N TRP A 364 3.76 -3.25 -17.14
CA TRP A 364 3.88 -2.14 -18.08
C TRP A 364 4.79 -2.62 -19.20
N THR A 365 4.23 -2.75 -20.41
CA THR A 365 4.95 -3.22 -21.60
C THR A 365 4.82 -2.20 -22.71
N THR A 366 5.86 -2.08 -23.53
CA THR A 366 5.79 -1.35 -24.81
C THR A 366 6.09 -2.30 -25.97
N ASN A 367 5.36 -2.13 -27.07
CA ASN A 367 5.61 -2.90 -28.30
C ASN A 367 6.54 -2.15 -29.28
N GLY A 368 7.16 -1.05 -28.85
CA GLY A 368 8.04 -0.22 -29.67
C GLY A 368 7.34 0.52 -30.82
N ALA A 369 6.02 0.37 -30.98
CA ALA A 369 5.24 1.13 -31.95
C ALA A 369 5.10 2.60 -31.50
N LYS A 370 4.60 3.47 -32.39
CA LYS A 370 4.28 4.86 -32.02
C LYS A 370 3.37 4.87 -30.77
N SER A 371 3.69 5.74 -29.80
CA SER A 371 2.94 5.86 -28.54
C SER A 371 1.43 5.87 -28.79
N GLY A 372 0.68 5.03 -28.06
CA GLY A 372 -0.77 4.93 -28.20
C GLY A 372 -1.29 3.73 -29.00
N ALA A 373 -0.45 2.76 -29.33
CA ALA A 373 -0.93 1.50 -29.88
C ALA A 373 -1.86 0.79 -28.86
N PRO A 374 -2.95 0.13 -29.29
CA PRO A 374 -3.91 -0.52 -28.38
C PRO A 374 -3.33 -1.56 -27.41
N ASN A 375 -2.13 -2.07 -27.70
CA ASN A 375 -1.42 -3.08 -26.90
C ASN A 375 -0.18 -2.52 -26.18
N ASP A 376 -0.03 -1.19 -26.09
CA ASP A 376 0.98 -0.53 -25.26
C ASP A 376 0.37 -0.27 -23.89
N PHE A 377 0.98 -0.75 -22.81
CA PHE A 377 0.48 -0.61 -21.45
C PHE A 377 1.36 0.30 -20.58
N ALA A 378 2.45 0.85 -21.12
CA ALA A 378 3.37 1.74 -20.42
C ALA A 378 2.98 3.22 -20.62
N GLY A 379 1.82 3.61 -20.10
CA GLY A 379 1.17 4.89 -20.39
C GLY A 379 1.72 6.11 -19.65
N GLY A 380 2.46 5.92 -18.55
CA GLY A 380 2.93 7.01 -17.69
C GLY A 380 1.84 7.63 -16.81
N CYS A 381 2.19 8.65 -16.03
CA CYS A 381 1.30 9.32 -15.09
C CYS A 381 0.33 10.32 -15.75
N LEU A 382 -0.52 10.97 -14.93
CA LEU A 382 -1.57 11.89 -15.38
C LEU A 382 -1.02 13.10 -16.17
N ASN A 383 0.25 13.46 -15.98
CA ASN A 383 0.95 14.49 -16.75
C ASN A 383 1.03 14.16 -18.25
N PHE A 384 0.88 12.88 -18.60
CA PHE A 384 0.88 12.36 -19.97
C PHE A 384 -0.52 11.94 -20.39
N SER A 385 -1.46 12.90 -20.44
CA SER A 385 -2.89 12.65 -20.69
C SER A 385 -3.19 11.83 -21.95
N ALA A 386 -2.37 11.97 -23.00
CA ALA A 386 -2.51 11.23 -24.25
C ALA A 386 -2.27 9.72 -24.14
N THR A 387 -1.46 9.28 -23.17
CA THR A 387 -1.06 7.87 -23.01
C THR A 387 -1.45 7.28 -21.66
N PHE A 388 -1.81 8.10 -20.68
CA PHE A 388 -2.16 7.65 -19.32
C PHE A 388 -3.22 6.55 -19.29
N CYS A 389 -4.28 6.66 -20.10
CA CYS A 389 -5.35 5.66 -20.16
C CYS A 389 -4.90 4.33 -20.79
N ASN A 390 -3.71 4.24 -21.35
CA ASN A 390 -3.15 3.00 -21.86
C ASN A 390 -2.70 2.06 -20.74
N ASN A 391 -2.41 2.59 -19.55
CA ASN A 391 -2.05 1.77 -18.39
C ASN A 391 -3.10 0.67 -18.12
N PRO A 392 -2.73 -0.44 -17.46
CA PRO A 392 -3.68 -1.45 -17.02
C PRO A 392 -4.81 -0.82 -16.17
N GLN A 393 -6.05 -1.27 -16.36
CA GLN A 393 -7.24 -0.70 -15.72
C GLN A 393 -8.01 -1.77 -14.96
N TYR A 394 -8.19 -1.57 -13.66
CA TYR A 394 -8.87 -2.50 -12.76
C TYR A 394 -10.19 -1.89 -12.29
N LEU A 395 -11.30 -2.37 -12.84
CA LEU A 395 -12.65 -1.89 -12.50
C LEU A 395 -13.16 -2.60 -11.25
N PHE A 396 -13.66 -1.84 -10.27
CA PHE A 396 -14.31 -2.37 -9.08
C PHE A 396 -15.52 -1.51 -8.68
N ASN A 397 -16.43 -2.10 -7.90
CA ASN A 397 -17.62 -1.41 -7.38
C ASN A 397 -17.53 -1.33 -5.87
N VAL A 398 -17.85 -0.16 -5.33
CA VAL A 398 -18.06 0.06 -3.89
C VAL A 398 -19.57 0.10 -3.68
N SER A 399 -20.13 -0.90 -2.99
CA SER A 399 -21.57 -1.01 -2.77
C SER A 399 -22.07 -0.09 -1.67
N GLU A 400 -21.26 0.08 -0.62
CA GLU A 400 -21.53 0.88 0.56
C GLU A 400 -20.32 1.76 0.83
N PRO A 401 -20.50 3.00 1.32
CA PRO A 401 -19.38 3.87 1.65
C PRO A 401 -18.42 3.20 2.65
N GLY A 402 -17.13 3.26 2.38
CA GLY A 402 -16.13 2.68 3.29
C GLY A 402 -14.71 2.75 2.76
N GLU A 403 -13.83 1.99 3.41
CA GLU A 403 -12.39 2.03 3.15
C GLU A 403 -12.00 1.17 1.94
N VAL A 404 -11.12 1.72 1.09
CA VAL A 404 -10.42 1.01 0.01
C VAL A 404 -8.94 1.35 0.08
N MET A 405 -8.11 0.33 0.12
CA MET A 405 -6.66 0.47 0.15
C MET A 405 -6.03 -0.27 -1.04
N LEU A 406 -5.01 0.33 -1.63
CA LEU A 406 -4.30 -0.22 -2.78
C LEU A 406 -2.81 -0.24 -2.50
N ALA A 407 -2.18 -1.39 -2.69
CA ALA A 407 -0.74 -1.57 -2.58
C ALA A 407 -0.19 -2.02 -3.94
N LEU A 408 0.67 -1.20 -4.53
CA LEU A 408 1.34 -1.49 -5.79
C LEU A 408 2.80 -1.79 -5.51
N THR A 409 3.24 -3.01 -5.84
CA THR A 409 4.62 -3.46 -5.67
C THR A 409 5.19 -3.84 -7.02
N GLN A 410 6.33 -3.29 -7.42
CA GLN A 410 7.07 -3.72 -8.60
C GLN A 410 8.08 -4.84 -8.25
N LYS A 411 8.39 -5.69 -9.22
CA LYS A 411 9.29 -6.83 -9.04
C LYS A 411 10.73 -6.35 -8.99
N GLU A 412 11.52 -6.89 -8.06
CA GLU A 412 12.98 -6.70 -8.08
C GLU A 412 13.59 -7.28 -9.36
N PRO A 413 14.20 -6.46 -10.23
CA PRO A 413 14.86 -6.95 -11.44
C PRO A 413 16.13 -7.77 -11.16
N ASN A 414 16.88 -7.45 -10.09
CA ASN A 414 18.23 -7.97 -9.85
C ASN A 414 18.33 -8.95 -8.66
N GLU A 415 17.27 -9.71 -8.39
CA GLU A 415 17.27 -10.64 -7.25
C GLU A 415 18.40 -11.67 -7.37
N GLY A 416 19.27 -11.75 -6.36
CA GLY A 416 20.44 -12.63 -6.34
C GLY A 416 21.61 -12.17 -7.22
N VAL A 417 21.52 -11.00 -7.85
CA VAL A 417 22.54 -10.46 -8.76
C VAL A 417 23.28 -9.31 -8.07
N LYS A 418 24.59 -9.22 -8.31
CA LYS A 418 25.42 -8.10 -7.85
C LYS A 418 25.22 -6.83 -8.69
N ARG A 419 24.00 -6.32 -8.71
CA ARG A 419 23.64 -5.11 -9.45
C ARG A 419 22.63 -4.31 -8.66
N ARG A 420 22.70 -2.98 -8.80
CA ARG A 420 21.79 -2.01 -8.21
C ARG A 420 21.23 -1.13 -9.32
N ASP A 421 20.17 -1.61 -9.96
CA ASP A 421 19.42 -0.75 -10.87
C ASP A 421 18.32 -0.05 -10.06
N PRO A 422 18.10 1.26 -10.29
CA PRO A 422 17.02 1.96 -9.63
C PRO A 422 15.66 1.40 -10.08
N TYR A 423 14.70 1.42 -9.17
CA TYR A 423 13.31 1.15 -9.50
C TYR A 423 12.76 2.23 -10.43
N VAL A 424 11.83 1.87 -11.31
CA VAL A 424 11.04 2.89 -12.03
C VAL A 424 10.14 3.61 -11.03
N THR A 425 9.85 4.88 -11.27
CA THR A 425 8.98 5.64 -10.37
C THR A 425 7.55 5.21 -10.60
N ILE A 426 6.85 4.74 -9.57
CA ILE A 426 5.49 4.17 -9.69
C ILE A 426 4.47 4.95 -8.85
N GLY A 427 3.20 4.86 -9.23
CA GLY A 427 2.08 5.49 -8.55
C GLY A 427 0.73 4.84 -8.89
N ILE A 428 -0.30 5.15 -8.10
CA ILE A 428 -1.65 4.61 -8.24
C ILE A 428 -2.63 5.78 -8.42
N HIS A 429 -3.57 5.63 -9.36
CA HIS A 429 -4.74 6.51 -9.49
C HIS A 429 -6.02 5.72 -9.32
N VAL A 430 -6.97 6.26 -8.56
CA VAL A 430 -8.33 5.75 -8.48
C VAL A 430 -9.29 6.81 -9.01
N MET A 431 -10.15 6.45 -9.95
CA MET A 431 -11.11 7.36 -10.57
C MET A 431 -12.51 6.79 -10.53
N LYS A 432 -13.51 7.63 -10.18
CA LYS A 432 -14.92 7.28 -10.34
C LYS A 432 -15.25 7.29 -11.84
N VAL A 433 -15.93 6.24 -12.29
CA VAL A 433 -16.37 6.06 -13.68
C VAL A 433 -17.88 5.85 -13.72
N GLU A 434 -18.42 5.74 -14.92
CA GLU A 434 -19.85 5.58 -15.19
C GLU A 434 -20.37 4.26 -14.66
N GLU A 435 -21.57 4.28 -14.08
CA GLU A 435 -22.12 3.18 -13.28
C GLU A 435 -22.36 1.91 -14.11
N ASN A 436 -22.50 2.04 -15.42
CA ASN A 436 -22.64 0.93 -16.37
C ASN A 436 -21.36 0.64 -17.18
N ARG A 437 -20.20 1.21 -16.82
CA ARG A 437 -18.94 1.00 -17.56
C ARG A 437 -18.50 -0.46 -17.53
N VAL A 438 -18.20 -1.02 -18.69
CA VAL A 438 -17.65 -2.38 -18.84
C VAL A 438 -16.45 -2.46 -19.79
N HIS A 439 -16.07 -1.34 -20.43
CA HIS A 439 -14.96 -1.21 -21.37
C HIS A 439 -13.93 -0.22 -20.84
N ARG A 440 -12.70 -0.28 -21.37
CA ARG A 440 -11.60 0.62 -21.01
C ARG A 440 -12.00 2.09 -21.15
N VAL A 441 -11.45 2.93 -20.26
CA VAL A 441 -11.43 4.39 -20.42
C VAL A 441 -10.28 4.74 -21.35
N HIS A 442 -10.47 5.71 -22.25
CA HIS A 442 -9.42 6.16 -23.18
C HIS A 442 -9.03 7.62 -23.01
N GLN A 443 -9.79 8.40 -22.24
CA GLN A 443 -9.49 9.80 -21.98
C GLN A 443 -9.69 10.19 -20.52
N VAL A 444 -8.72 10.95 -20.02
CA VAL A 444 -8.83 11.68 -18.76
C VAL A 444 -9.49 13.02 -19.05
N ARG A 445 -10.52 13.38 -18.28
CA ARG A 445 -11.13 14.69 -18.42
C ARG A 445 -10.27 15.74 -17.73
N ASN A 446 -9.72 16.69 -18.50
CA ASN A 446 -9.35 17.97 -17.92
C ASN A 446 -10.64 18.71 -17.57
N VAL A 447 -10.81 19.07 -16.30
CA VAL A 447 -11.84 20.02 -15.86
C VAL A 447 -11.41 21.39 -16.39
N TYR A 448 -11.55 21.62 -17.69
CA TYR A 448 -11.63 22.97 -18.18
C TYR A 448 -12.97 23.51 -17.73
N GLU A 449 -12.88 24.58 -16.94
CA GLU A 449 -13.95 25.46 -16.51
C GLU A 449 -15.05 25.53 -17.57
N CYS A 450 -16.25 25.03 -17.26
CA CYS A 450 -17.43 25.66 -17.82
C CYS A 450 -17.44 27.06 -17.22
N PRO A 451 -17.39 28.15 -18.00
CA PRO A 451 -17.71 29.47 -17.48
C PRO A 451 -19.19 29.42 -17.13
N LEU A 452 -19.49 29.15 -15.85
CA LEU A 452 -20.83 29.26 -15.30
C LEU A 452 -21.21 30.75 -15.39
N SER A 453 -21.99 31.10 -16.42
CA SER A 453 -22.83 32.28 -16.32
C SER A 453 -23.96 31.96 -15.36
N LEU A 454 -24.27 32.94 -14.50
CA LEU A 454 -25.36 33.00 -13.52
C LEU A 454 -25.08 32.35 -12.14
N SER A 455 -24.55 33.21 -11.27
CA SER A 455 -24.78 33.34 -9.82
C SER A 455 -25.79 32.36 -9.20
N THR A 456 -25.29 31.52 -8.27
CA THR A 456 -25.82 31.25 -6.90
C THR A 456 -25.50 29.84 -6.38
N VAL A 457 -24.78 28.97 -7.10
CA VAL A 457 -24.22 27.75 -6.48
C VAL A 457 -22.80 27.51 -6.96
N LYS A 458 -21.81 27.90 -6.14
CA LYS A 458 -20.41 27.44 -6.25
C LYS A 458 -20.33 25.96 -5.83
N GLN A 459 -20.97 25.06 -6.58
CA GLN A 459 -20.56 23.66 -6.60
C GLN A 459 -19.61 23.52 -7.77
N ASN A 460 -18.31 23.56 -7.48
CA ASN A 460 -17.27 23.22 -8.42
C ASN A 460 -17.55 21.79 -8.95
N PHE A 461 -18.07 21.67 -10.17
CA PHE A 461 -18.21 20.39 -10.85
C PHE A 461 -16.80 19.85 -11.18
N LYS A 462 -16.18 19.14 -10.23
CA LYS A 462 -14.98 18.33 -10.47
C LYS A 462 -15.39 17.01 -11.11
N ALA A 463 -15.83 17.04 -12.36
CA ALA A 463 -16.03 15.82 -13.13
C ALA A 463 -14.66 15.16 -13.40
N MET A 464 -14.40 14.00 -12.78
CA MET A 464 -13.16 13.21 -12.91
C MET A 464 -11.85 13.82 -12.33
N ALA A 465 -11.92 14.51 -11.19
CA ALA A 465 -10.74 14.51 -10.32
C ALA A 465 -10.52 13.07 -9.81
N PRO A 466 -9.26 12.58 -9.70
CA PRO A 466 -9.00 11.28 -9.11
C PRO A 466 -9.65 11.24 -7.71
N ALA A 467 -10.39 10.16 -7.43
CA ALA A 467 -10.93 9.88 -6.11
C ALA A 467 -9.79 9.75 -5.08
N GLY A 468 -8.62 9.32 -5.55
CA GLY A 468 -7.35 9.57 -4.88
C GLY A 468 -6.16 9.15 -5.74
N THR A 469 -4.99 9.67 -5.38
CA THR A 469 -3.72 9.42 -6.05
C THR A 469 -2.67 9.15 -4.98
N SER A 470 -1.86 8.12 -5.16
CA SER A 470 -0.71 7.89 -4.28
C SER A 470 0.39 8.91 -4.54
N ASP A 471 1.29 9.09 -3.58
CA ASP A 471 2.58 9.67 -3.92
C ASP A 471 3.31 8.79 -4.93
N TYR A 472 4.05 9.44 -5.83
CA TYR A 472 4.95 8.75 -6.74
C TYR A 472 6.30 8.58 -6.06
N ALA A 473 6.85 7.37 -6.14
CA ALA A 473 8.15 7.06 -5.57
C ALA A 473 8.95 6.16 -6.48
N SER A 474 10.26 6.44 -6.58
CA SER A 474 11.27 5.53 -7.11
C SER A 474 11.58 4.45 -6.07
N ALA A 475 10.57 3.68 -5.70
CA ALA A 475 10.62 2.66 -4.65
C ALA A 475 9.92 1.39 -5.12
N ARG A 476 10.20 0.27 -4.44
CA ARG A 476 9.61 -1.02 -4.80
C ARG A 476 8.11 -1.08 -4.59
N SER A 477 7.59 -0.38 -3.58
CA SER A 477 6.15 -0.35 -3.27
C SER A 477 5.64 1.06 -3.00
N VAL A 478 4.39 1.30 -3.40
CA VAL A 478 3.61 2.49 -3.02
C VAL A 478 2.24 2.06 -2.52
N PHE A 479 1.66 2.88 -1.64
CA PHE A 479 0.40 2.61 -0.96
C PHE A 479 -0.56 3.79 -1.13
N LEU A 480 -1.85 3.49 -1.28
CA LEU A 480 -2.93 4.46 -1.32
C LEU A 480 -4.05 4.01 -0.40
N HIS A 481 -4.36 4.81 0.60
CA HIS A 481 -5.47 4.58 1.52
C HIS A 481 -6.58 5.60 1.30
N LEU A 482 -7.76 5.13 0.86
CA LEU A 482 -8.96 5.93 0.72
C LEU A 482 -9.95 5.56 1.83
N ARG A 483 -10.14 6.44 2.80
CA ARG A 483 -10.93 6.14 4.02
C ARG A 483 -12.45 6.20 3.77
N ASP A 484 -12.90 7.22 3.05
CA ASP A 484 -14.32 7.50 2.87
C ASP A 484 -14.71 7.42 1.39
N VAL A 485 -14.56 6.24 0.77
CA VAL A 485 -14.92 6.07 -0.64
C VAL A 485 -16.44 5.93 -0.75
N PRO A 486 -17.15 6.84 -1.45
CA PRO A 486 -18.59 6.70 -1.63
C PRO A 486 -18.97 5.48 -2.45
N ALA A 487 -20.23 5.06 -2.36
CA ALA A 487 -20.76 4.06 -3.26
C ALA A 487 -20.65 4.50 -4.74
N GLY A 488 -20.36 3.55 -5.61
CA GLY A 488 -20.25 3.75 -7.05
C GLY A 488 -19.22 2.85 -7.72
N ARG A 489 -18.98 3.12 -9.00
CA ARG A 489 -18.02 2.38 -9.82
C ARG A 489 -16.71 3.13 -9.98
N TYR A 490 -15.60 2.43 -9.81
CA TYR A 490 -14.25 3.00 -9.84
C TYR A 490 -13.31 2.17 -10.71
N ILE A 491 -12.28 2.83 -11.26
CA ILE A 491 -11.11 2.16 -11.83
C ILE A 491 -9.87 2.51 -11.03
N ALA A 492 -9.01 1.51 -10.80
CA ALA A 492 -7.65 1.70 -10.35
C ALA A 492 -6.69 1.57 -11.54
N LEU A 493 -5.75 2.51 -11.66
CA LEU A 493 -4.67 2.49 -12.64
C LEU A 493 -3.32 2.50 -11.92
N PRO A 494 -2.60 1.38 -11.89
CA PRO A 494 -1.18 1.38 -11.58
C PRO A 494 -0.41 1.95 -12.76
N THR A 495 0.47 2.90 -12.49
CA THR A 495 1.22 3.62 -13.54
C THR A 495 2.68 3.78 -13.14
N THR A 496 3.56 3.80 -14.12
CA THR A 496 4.87 4.44 -14.00
C THR A 496 4.74 5.97 -14.07
N PHE A 497 5.77 6.70 -13.67
CA PHE A 497 5.78 8.16 -13.77
C PHE A 497 5.94 8.57 -15.23
N ALA A 498 6.99 8.06 -15.90
CA ALA A 498 7.24 8.32 -17.30
C ALA A 498 6.60 7.22 -18.19
N PRO A 499 6.11 7.56 -19.39
CA PRO A 499 5.64 6.57 -20.34
C PRO A 499 6.81 5.71 -20.85
N ARG A 500 6.51 4.52 -21.36
CA ARG A 500 7.46 3.53 -21.92
C ARG A 500 8.45 2.92 -20.92
N GLU A 501 8.29 3.20 -19.63
CA GLU A 501 8.99 2.45 -18.59
C GLU A 501 8.36 1.06 -18.45
N GLU A 502 9.19 0.03 -18.47
CA GLU A 502 8.76 -1.37 -18.40
C GLU A 502 9.10 -1.97 -17.03
N SER A 503 8.10 -2.61 -16.41
CA SER A 503 8.30 -3.36 -15.17
C SER A 503 7.09 -4.26 -14.90
N VAL A 504 7.33 -5.36 -14.18
CA VAL A 504 6.29 -6.28 -13.72
C VAL A 504 5.82 -5.84 -12.35
N PHE A 505 4.52 -5.78 -12.14
CA PHE A 505 3.92 -5.32 -10.88
C PHE A 505 2.88 -6.28 -10.31
N MET A 506 2.68 -6.16 -9.00
CA MET A 506 1.64 -6.81 -8.22
C MET A 506 0.79 -5.70 -7.59
N LEU A 507 -0.50 -5.68 -7.90
CA LEU A 507 -1.48 -4.79 -7.30
C LEU A 507 -2.34 -5.58 -6.33
N ARG A 508 -2.39 -5.15 -5.07
CA ARG A 508 -3.29 -5.69 -4.04
C ARG A 508 -4.34 -4.64 -3.72
N ILE A 509 -5.61 -5.05 -3.73
CA ILE A 509 -6.74 -4.19 -3.38
C ILE A 509 -7.40 -4.78 -2.14
N TYR A 510 -7.51 -3.96 -1.10
CA TYR A 510 -8.21 -4.28 0.15
C TYR A 510 -9.45 -3.40 0.25
N SER A 511 -10.56 -3.98 0.68
CA SER A 511 -11.77 -3.22 0.99
C SER A 511 -12.51 -3.79 2.19
N GLU A 512 -13.15 -2.93 2.97
CA GLU A 512 -13.99 -3.32 4.10
C GLU A 512 -15.19 -4.16 3.65
N HIS A 513 -15.77 -3.81 2.50
CA HIS A 513 -16.86 -4.56 1.88
C HIS A 513 -16.36 -5.43 0.74
N LYS A 514 -17.09 -6.50 0.43
CA LYS A 514 -16.71 -7.42 -0.64
C LYS A 514 -16.78 -6.72 -2.00
N ILE A 515 -15.62 -6.58 -2.64
CA ILE A 515 -15.50 -6.07 -4.00
C ILE A 515 -15.20 -7.19 -5.00
N TYR A 516 -15.51 -6.96 -6.28
CA TYR A 516 -15.22 -7.89 -7.38
C TYR A 516 -14.43 -7.17 -8.48
N PRO A 517 -13.15 -6.82 -8.21
CA PRO A 517 -12.31 -6.15 -9.17
C PRO A 517 -12.07 -7.03 -10.41
N ARG A 518 -12.00 -6.41 -11.59
CA ARG A 518 -11.69 -7.09 -12.84
C ARG A 518 -10.91 -6.20 -13.80
N VAL A 519 -10.07 -6.81 -14.62
CA VAL A 519 -9.27 -6.09 -15.61
C VAL A 519 -10.14 -5.68 -16.81
N LEU A 520 -10.03 -4.44 -17.26
CA LEU A 520 -10.65 -3.94 -18.48
C LEU A 520 -9.74 -4.18 -19.68
N MET A 521 -10.09 -5.17 -20.49
CA MET A 521 -9.33 -5.55 -21.69
C MET A 521 -9.92 -4.98 -22.99
N LYS A 522 -11.26 -4.86 -23.08
CA LYS A 522 -11.93 -4.45 -24.32
C LYS A 522 -12.02 -2.93 -24.42
N HIS A 523 -11.66 -2.37 -25.57
CA HIS A 523 -11.76 -0.93 -25.84
C HIS A 523 -13.21 -0.45 -26.09
N ALA A 524 -14.02 -1.28 -26.72
CA ALA A 524 -15.42 -1.01 -27.07
C ALA A 524 -16.20 -2.35 -27.22
N PRO A 525 -17.54 -2.34 -27.33
CA PRO A 525 -18.33 -3.54 -27.60
C PRO A 525 -17.86 -4.27 -28.87
N SER A 526 -17.69 -5.59 -28.75
CA SER A 526 -17.26 -6.46 -29.87
C SER A 526 -18.39 -6.70 -30.87
N LYS A 527 -18.03 -6.89 -32.16
CA LYS A 527 -18.98 -7.35 -33.19
C LYS A 527 -19.61 -8.69 -32.74
N GLY A 528 -20.93 -8.82 -32.85
CA GLY A 528 -21.59 -10.09 -32.54
C GLY A 528 -21.10 -11.23 -33.44
N VAL A 529 -21.35 -12.48 -33.04
CA VAL A 529 -20.92 -13.72 -33.74
C VAL A 529 -21.39 -13.74 -35.22
N PHE A 530 -22.46 -13.02 -35.55
CA PHE A 530 -23.01 -12.88 -36.91
C PHE A 530 -22.66 -11.54 -37.60
N GLY A 531 -21.69 -10.77 -37.11
CA GLY A 531 -21.26 -9.50 -37.70
C GLY A 531 -22.26 -8.34 -37.57
N CYS A 532 -23.28 -8.46 -36.72
CA CYS A 532 -24.24 -7.39 -36.47
C CYS A 532 -23.69 -6.35 -35.48
N GLY A 533 -23.70 -5.08 -35.89
CA GLY A 533 -23.50 -3.90 -35.03
C GLY A 533 -22.04 -3.54 -34.76
N GLN A 534 -21.45 -2.68 -35.61
CA GLN A 534 -20.22 -1.97 -35.23
C GLN A 534 -20.61 -0.73 -34.41
N PRO A 535 -19.97 -0.46 -33.27
CA PRO A 535 -20.17 0.79 -32.54
C PRO A 535 -19.70 1.96 -33.41
N THR A 536 -20.54 2.98 -33.55
CA THR A 536 -20.28 4.14 -34.42
C THR A 536 -20.18 5.46 -33.67
N SER A 537 -20.53 5.48 -32.39
CA SER A 537 -20.47 6.66 -31.54
C SER A 537 -20.71 6.23 -30.10
N ILE A 538 -20.29 7.05 -29.15
CA ILE A 538 -20.51 6.85 -27.72
C ILE A 538 -21.18 8.09 -27.12
N THR A 539 -22.12 7.87 -26.20
CA THR A 539 -22.81 8.94 -25.48
C THR A 539 -22.68 8.71 -23.99
N ARG A 540 -22.13 9.69 -23.28
CA ARG A 540 -22.19 9.77 -21.82
C ARG A 540 -23.32 10.71 -21.41
N ILE A 541 -24.11 10.28 -20.43
CA ILE A 541 -25.22 11.04 -19.85
C ILE A 541 -24.99 11.12 -18.36
N THR A 542 -24.85 12.34 -17.84
CA THR A 542 -24.79 12.62 -16.40
C THR A 542 -26.14 13.13 -15.94
N ILE A 543 -26.76 12.44 -14.99
CA ILE A 543 -27.99 12.88 -14.34
C ILE A 543 -27.60 13.68 -13.10
N ILE A 544 -27.73 15.01 -13.16
CA ILE A 544 -27.29 15.89 -12.07
C ILE A 544 -28.34 15.90 -10.97
N ALA A 545 -29.49 16.51 -11.25
CA ALA A 545 -30.52 16.74 -10.25
C ALA A 545 -31.90 17.00 -10.89
N ALA A 546 -32.95 16.61 -10.18
CA ALA A 546 -34.33 17.00 -10.43
C ALA A 546 -34.74 18.10 -9.46
N PHE A 547 -35.31 19.18 -9.98
CA PHE A 547 -35.92 20.26 -9.21
C PHE A 547 -37.43 20.10 -9.34
N LEU A 548 -38.09 19.77 -8.23
CA LEU A 548 -39.50 19.43 -8.22
C LEU A 548 -40.31 20.61 -7.67
N ASP A 549 -41.46 20.87 -8.28
CA ASP A 549 -42.35 21.97 -7.89
C ASP A 549 -43.12 21.67 -6.58
N GLN A 550 -43.04 20.42 -6.09
CA GLN A 550 -43.71 19.95 -4.88
C GLN A 550 -42.83 20.03 -3.63
N ILE A 551 -43.44 20.27 -2.47
CA ILE A 551 -42.77 20.38 -1.16
C ILE A 551 -42.63 19.00 -0.47
N LYS A 552 -43.35 17.99 -0.96
CA LYS A 552 -43.36 16.64 -0.36
C LYS A 552 -42.02 15.94 -0.59
N GLU A 553 -41.52 15.29 0.46
CA GLU A 553 -40.35 14.41 0.37
C GLU A 553 -40.66 13.18 -0.49
N VAL A 554 -39.77 12.92 -1.43
CA VAL A 554 -39.80 11.76 -2.33
C VAL A 554 -38.48 11.01 -2.23
N ASN A 555 -38.52 9.70 -2.44
CA ASN A 555 -37.32 8.87 -2.57
C ASN A 555 -37.13 8.56 -4.05
N ALA A 556 -36.52 9.47 -4.80
CA ALA A 556 -36.60 9.42 -6.25
C ALA A 556 -35.45 8.66 -6.91
N TYR A 557 -35.74 8.01 -8.03
CA TYR A 557 -34.73 7.49 -8.97
C TYR A 557 -35.14 7.74 -10.42
N CYS A 558 -34.15 7.76 -11.31
CA CYS A 558 -34.36 7.87 -12.74
C CYS A 558 -34.11 6.52 -13.43
N ILE A 559 -34.95 6.19 -14.41
CA ILE A 559 -34.69 5.15 -15.40
C ILE A 559 -34.37 5.84 -16.72
N LEU A 560 -33.20 5.55 -17.26
CA LEU A 560 -32.76 6.04 -18.57
C LEU A 560 -32.71 4.86 -19.54
N GLN A 561 -33.39 5.00 -20.68
CA GLN A 561 -33.51 3.94 -21.68
C GLN A 561 -33.25 4.44 -23.09
N THR A 562 -32.54 3.65 -23.89
CA THR A 562 -32.36 3.83 -25.33
C THR A 562 -32.36 2.48 -26.03
N GLY A 563 -33.31 2.25 -26.93
CA GLY A 563 -33.51 0.92 -27.53
C GLY A 563 -33.71 -0.16 -26.46
N ASN A 564 -32.80 -1.13 -26.43
CA ASN A 564 -32.80 -2.24 -25.46
C ASN A 564 -31.95 -1.94 -24.21
N ASP A 565 -31.12 -0.90 -24.23
CA ASP A 565 -30.27 -0.54 -23.10
C ASP A 565 -31.10 0.26 -22.09
N LYS A 566 -31.10 -0.21 -20.84
CA LYS A 566 -31.83 0.41 -19.73
C LYS A 566 -30.93 0.46 -18.51
N VAL A 567 -30.79 1.64 -17.92
CA VAL A 567 -30.04 1.88 -16.68
C VAL A 567 -30.91 2.61 -15.67
N ARG A 568 -30.56 2.50 -14.38
CA ARG A 568 -31.28 3.09 -13.27
C ARG A 568 -30.29 3.79 -12.34
N THR A 569 -30.64 4.97 -11.84
CA THR A 569 -29.88 5.65 -10.78
C THR A 569 -30.17 5.05 -9.41
N SER A 570 -29.33 5.36 -8.42
CA SER A 570 -29.67 5.13 -7.02
C SER A 570 -30.94 5.88 -6.61
N SER A 571 -31.60 5.40 -5.56
CA SER A 571 -32.76 6.07 -4.96
C SER A 571 -32.26 7.09 -3.94
N VAL A 572 -32.61 8.36 -4.13
CA VAL A 572 -32.15 9.47 -3.30
C VAL A 572 -33.36 10.22 -2.74
N LYS A 573 -33.36 10.45 -1.42
CA LYS A 573 -34.39 11.24 -0.77
C LYS A 573 -34.17 12.73 -1.01
N GLY A 574 -35.24 13.45 -1.30
CA GLY A 574 -35.24 14.91 -1.40
C GLY A 574 -36.65 15.48 -1.43
N ARG A 575 -36.78 16.79 -1.22
CA ARG A 575 -38.07 17.49 -1.22
C ARG A 575 -38.28 18.26 -2.52
N ASN A 576 -37.68 19.44 -2.61
CA ASN A 576 -37.68 20.31 -3.79
C ASN A 576 -36.53 20.03 -4.75
N GLN A 577 -35.50 19.30 -4.29
CA GLN A 577 -34.36 18.92 -5.09
C GLN A 577 -33.91 17.49 -4.74
N VAL A 578 -33.68 16.68 -5.75
CA VAL A 578 -33.04 15.36 -5.64
C VAL A 578 -31.81 15.37 -6.53
N SER A 579 -30.63 15.08 -5.97
CA SER A 579 -29.35 15.15 -6.68
C SER A 579 -28.68 13.77 -6.70
N TRP A 580 -28.32 13.27 -7.88
CA TRP A 580 -27.66 11.98 -8.07
C TRP A 580 -26.19 12.14 -8.46
N ASN A 581 -25.91 13.01 -9.43
CA ASN A 581 -24.58 13.13 -10.06
C ASN A 581 -24.04 11.80 -10.62
N GLU A 582 -24.93 10.92 -11.10
CA GLU A 582 -24.58 9.62 -11.65
C GLU A 582 -24.39 9.69 -13.17
N GLN A 583 -23.47 8.88 -13.68
CA GLN A 583 -23.04 8.90 -15.08
C GLN A 583 -23.25 7.54 -15.73
N PHE A 584 -23.67 7.55 -16.99
CA PHE A 584 -23.91 6.35 -17.78
C PHE A 584 -23.36 6.52 -19.20
N ILE A 585 -22.84 5.44 -19.79
CA ILE A 585 -22.37 5.40 -21.18
C ILE A 585 -23.25 4.50 -22.07
N PHE A 586 -23.44 4.91 -23.31
CA PHE A 586 -24.23 4.18 -24.30
C PHE A 586 -23.48 4.15 -25.63
N HIS A 587 -23.23 2.95 -26.16
CA HIS A 587 -22.64 2.78 -27.49
C HIS A 587 -23.75 2.66 -28.53
N ARG A 588 -23.67 3.43 -29.61
CA ARG A 588 -24.63 3.34 -30.71
C ARG A 588 -24.12 2.35 -31.74
N LEU A 589 -24.97 1.40 -32.13
CA LEU A 589 -24.63 0.35 -33.10
C LEU A 589 -25.24 0.66 -34.47
N LYS A 590 -24.47 0.47 -35.55
CA LYS A 590 -25.00 0.51 -36.92
C LYS A 590 -25.77 -0.78 -37.22
N LYS A 591 -27.08 -0.71 -37.45
CA LYS A 591 -27.86 -1.86 -37.94
C LYS A 591 -27.53 -2.10 -39.42
N ARG A 592 -27.26 -3.36 -39.78
CA ARG A 592 -27.05 -3.79 -41.17
C ARG A 592 -28.39 -4.30 -41.70
N THR A 593 -29.22 -3.41 -42.23
CA THR A 593 -30.40 -3.80 -43.03
C THR A 593 -30.20 -3.35 -44.47
N SER A 594 -30.60 -4.19 -45.42
CA SER A 594 -30.47 -4.03 -46.89
C SER A 594 -31.33 -2.93 -47.50
N CYS A 595 -31.72 -1.93 -46.70
CA CYS A 595 -32.57 -0.82 -47.11
C CYS A 595 -32.03 0.45 -46.46
N PHE A 596 -31.91 1.50 -47.28
CA PHE A 596 -31.31 2.78 -46.93
C PHE A 596 -31.86 3.31 -45.60
N ARG A 597 -30.93 3.64 -44.67
CA ARG A 597 -31.13 4.41 -43.42
C ARG A 597 -31.90 3.73 -42.27
N ALA A 598 -31.33 2.69 -41.66
CA ALA A 598 -31.60 2.42 -40.24
C ALA A 598 -30.66 3.29 -39.37
N SER A 599 -31.14 4.48 -38.95
CA SER A 599 -30.41 5.32 -37.98
C SER A 599 -30.32 4.60 -36.64
N ALA A 600 -29.14 4.57 -36.03
CA ALA A 600 -29.04 4.24 -34.60
C ALA A 600 -29.96 5.18 -33.81
N SER A 601 -30.67 4.66 -32.79
CA SER A 601 -31.59 5.49 -31.99
C SER A 601 -30.80 6.62 -31.34
N ARG A 602 -31.16 7.86 -31.68
CA ARG A 602 -30.66 9.08 -31.03
C ARG A 602 -31.52 9.48 -29.84
N ASN A 603 -32.64 8.79 -29.67
CA ASN A 603 -33.69 9.12 -28.73
C ASN A 603 -33.46 8.36 -27.43
N PHE A 604 -33.52 9.09 -26.33
CA PHE A 604 -33.50 8.58 -24.97
C PHE A 604 -34.85 8.87 -24.34
N SER A 605 -35.41 7.90 -23.64
CA SER A 605 -36.52 8.10 -22.73
C SER A 605 -35.98 8.11 -21.30
N LEU A 606 -36.44 9.08 -20.52
CA LEU A 606 -36.14 9.18 -19.10
C LEU A 606 -37.43 9.17 -18.31
N GLU A 607 -37.48 8.31 -17.31
CA GLU A 607 -38.59 8.22 -16.36
C GLU A 607 -38.09 8.56 -14.96
N LEU A 608 -38.80 9.43 -14.27
CA LEU A 608 -38.58 9.76 -12.86
C LEU A 608 -39.62 9.01 -12.03
N TRP A 609 -39.15 8.27 -11.02
CA TRP A 609 -39.97 7.41 -10.17
C TRP A 609 -39.78 7.76 -8.69
N ASP A 610 -40.83 7.56 -7.89
CA ASP A 610 -40.80 7.55 -6.42
C ASP A 610 -40.69 6.10 -5.93
N ASP A 611 -39.56 5.75 -5.31
CA ASP A 611 -39.24 4.44 -4.73
C ASP A 611 -39.99 4.24 -3.42
N CYS A 612 -41.09 3.49 -3.51
CA CYS A 612 -42.03 3.34 -2.43
C CYS A 612 -41.74 2.05 -1.67
N LEU A 613 -41.13 2.14 -0.47
CA LEU A 613 -40.77 0.94 0.31
C LEU A 613 -41.94 -0.01 0.65
N LEU A 614 -43.16 0.52 0.77
CA LEU A 614 -44.35 -0.24 1.22
C LEU A 614 -45.40 -0.46 0.13
N THR A 615 -45.24 0.13 -1.06
CA THR A 615 -46.22 0.05 -2.16
C THR A 615 -45.50 -0.03 -3.50
N ARG A 616 -46.21 -0.22 -4.61
CA ARG A 616 -45.56 -0.15 -5.93
C ARG A 616 -45.00 1.25 -6.18
N ASP A 617 -43.80 1.31 -6.79
CA ASP A 617 -43.17 2.55 -7.22
C ASP A 617 -44.12 3.37 -8.10
N LYS A 618 -44.07 4.70 -7.93
CA LYS A 618 -44.97 5.62 -8.62
C LYS A 618 -44.19 6.42 -9.66
N LEU A 619 -44.65 6.37 -10.91
CA LEU A 619 -44.11 7.20 -11.97
C LEU A 619 -44.48 8.67 -11.70
N ILE A 620 -43.47 9.52 -11.52
CA ILE A 620 -43.63 10.97 -11.34
C ILE A 620 -43.70 11.66 -12.69
N SER A 621 -42.78 11.33 -13.61
CA SER A 621 -42.67 11.99 -14.92
C SER A 621 -42.02 11.09 -15.94
N ARG A 622 -42.43 11.21 -17.21
CA ARG A 622 -41.77 10.61 -18.36
C ARG A 622 -41.46 11.70 -19.38
N THR A 623 -40.21 11.76 -19.81
CA THR A 623 -39.75 12.70 -20.83
C THR A 623 -38.85 11.99 -21.84
N SER A 624 -38.65 12.60 -23.00
CA SER A 624 -37.76 12.07 -24.04
C SER A 624 -36.91 13.19 -24.61
N PHE A 625 -35.67 12.86 -24.96
CA PHE A 625 -34.73 13.81 -25.53
C PHE A 625 -33.83 13.13 -26.55
N THR A 626 -33.14 13.94 -27.34
CA THR A 626 -32.18 13.45 -28.33
C THR A 626 -30.77 13.86 -27.93
N ALA A 627 -29.81 12.95 -28.10
CA ALA A 627 -28.39 13.29 -28.01
C ALA A 627 -27.79 13.29 -29.43
N PRO A 628 -27.64 14.44 -30.10
CA PRO A 628 -26.93 14.49 -31.39
C PRO A 628 -25.44 14.12 -31.22
N VAL A 629 -24.80 13.64 -32.28
CA VAL A 629 -23.34 13.47 -32.30
C VAL A 629 -22.75 14.78 -32.78
N ASP A 630 -22.18 15.54 -31.87
CA ASP A 630 -21.62 16.88 -32.09
C ASP A 630 -20.19 17.01 -31.57
N ASN A 631 -19.62 15.94 -31.00
CA ASN A 631 -18.28 15.90 -30.41
C ASN A 631 -18.09 16.96 -29.31
N ASP A 632 -19.16 17.26 -28.58
CA ASP A 632 -19.22 18.32 -27.59
C ASP A 632 -19.92 17.84 -26.29
N THR A 633 -19.79 18.64 -25.23
CA THR A 633 -20.47 18.44 -23.95
C THR A 633 -21.47 19.57 -23.71
N ARG A 634 -22.74 19.22 -23.52
CA ARG A 634 -23.82 20.20 -23.35
C ARG A 634 -24.62 19.94 -22.09
N GLU A 635 -24.99 21.02 -21.42
CA GLU A 635 -25.99 20.97 -20.38
C GLU A 635 -27.38 21.04 -20.98
N VAL A 636 -28.28 20.18 -20.53
CA VAL A 636 -29.67 20.10 -20.99
C VAL A 636 -30.60 20.13 -19.78
N GLN A 637 -31.60 21.01 -19.83
CA GLN A 637 -32.68 21.05 -18.85
C GLN A 637 -33.94 20.49 -19.49
N LEU A 638 -34.42 19.36 -18.98
CA LEU A 638 -35.65 18.72 -19.45
C LEU A 638 -36.81 19.13 -18.55
N LYS A 639 -37.91 19.55 -19.16
CA LYS A 639 -39.16 19.75 -18.44
C LYS A 639 -39.72 18.39 -18.00
N LEU A 640 -40.10 18.30 -16.72
CA LEU A 640 -40.76 17.13 -16.16
C LEU A 640 -42.27 17.37 -16.17
N THR A 641 -43.03 16.40 -16.67
CA THR A 641 -44.48 16.44 -16.72
C THR A 641 -45.07 15.14 -16.20
N ASP A 642 -46.12 15.25 -15.40
CA ASP A 642 -46.87 14.08 -14.93
C ASP A 642 -47.62 13.37 -16.08
N THR A 643 -48.28 12.26 -15.76
CA THR A 643 -49.07 11.48 -16.73
C THR A 643 -50.26 12.25 -17.33
N TYR A 644 -50.63 13.40 -16.76
CA TYR A 644 -51.70 14.28 -17.24
C TYR A 644 -51.15 15.51 -17.99
N GLY A 645 -49.82 15.61 -18.17
CA GLY A 645 -49.16 16.70 -18.87
C GLY A 645 -48.91 17.97 -18.03
N LYS A 646 -49.17 17.93 -16.72
CA LYS A 646 -48.90 19.05 -15.82
C LYS A 646 -47.41 19.10 -15.51
N SER A 647 -46.83 20.31 -15.50
CA SER A 647 -45.43 20.52 -15.07
C SER A 647 -45.27 20.09 -13.62
N VAL A 648 -44.25 19.28 -13.35
CA VAL A 648 -43.85 18.85 -12.00
C VAL A 648 -42.43 19.29 -11.63
N GLY A 649 -41.74 19.97 -12.55
CA GLY A 649 -40.42 20.53 -12.32
C GLY A 649 -39.51 20.40 -13.54
N ASN A 650 -38.20 20.39 -13.30
CA ASN A 650 -37.18 20.25 -14.33
C ASN A 650 -36.07 19.29 -13.91
N LEU A 651 -35.47 18.59 -14.87
CA LEU A 651 -34.32 17.73 -14.68
C LEU A 651 -33.10 18.29 -15.42
N ARG A 652 -31.99 18.42 -14.70
CA ARG A 652 -30.72 18.90 -15.22
C ARG A 652 -29.82 17.72 -15.59
N LEU A 653 -29.37 17.68 -16.84
CA LEU A 653 -28.51 16.65 -17.40
C LEU A 653 -27.26 17.25 -18.06
N ILE A 654 -26.19 16.48 -18.16
CA ILE A 654 -25.08 16.76 -19.08
C ILE A 654 -25.03 15.63 -20.12
N LEU A 655 -24.99 16.01 -21.40
CA LEU A 655 -24.83 15.09 -22.53
C LEU A 655 -23.46 15.30 -23.14
N ALA A 656 -22.73 14.22 -23.40
CA ALA A 656 -21.46 14.25 -24.11
C ALA A 656 -21.47 13.13 -25.15
N THR A 657 -21.47 13.48 -26.44
CA THR A 657 -21.61 12.49 -27.53
C THR A 657 -20.52 12.65 -28.58
N PHE A 658 -19.77 11.58 -28.81
CA PHE A 658 -18.63 11.55 -29.73
C PHE A 658 -18.81 10.51 -30.83
N ASP A 659 -18.35 10.83 -32.03
CA ASP A 659 -18.35 9.96 -33.21
C ASP A 659 -17.35 8.81 -33.11
N ASP A 660 -16.27 8.95 -32.36
CA ASP A 660 -15.37 7.86 -32.03
C ASP A 660 -15.93 7.02 -30.85
N PRO A 661 -16.32 5.75 -31.07
CA PRO A 661 -16.83 4.88 -30.01
C PRO A 661 -15.80 4.57 -28.92
N MET A 662 -14.51 4.84 -29.14
CA MET A 662 -13.43 4.69 -28.17
C MET A 662 -13.06 6.01 -27.48
N TYR A 663 -13.76 7.12 -27.74
CA TYR A 663 -13.37 8.41 -27.16
C TYR A 663 -13.50 8.48 -25.63
N LEU A 664 -14.52 7.81 -25.05
CA LEU A 664 -14.95 8.02 -23.65
C LEU A 664 -14.55 6.96 -22.62
#